data_AF-A0A0G4KI64-F1
#
_entry.id   AF-A0A0G4KI64-F1
#
_cell.length_a   1.000
_cell.length_b   1.000
_cell.length_c   1.000
_cell.angle_alpha   90.00
_cell.angle_beta   90.00
_cell.angle_gamma   90.00
#
_symmetry.space_group_name_H-M   'P 1'
#
loop_
_entity.id
_entity.type
_entity.pdbx_description
1 polymer ?
#
loop_
_entity_poly.entity_id
_entity_poly.type
_entity_poly.pdbx_seq_one_letter_code
_entity_poly.pdbx_strand_id
1 'polypeptide(L)'
;MAEPPSSAAAQEPSAGRAEITLSTAAEGHRKRNRIRFSCSHCREKKLKCNRASPCDQCIKRDIVASCDYVPYLYPRTATRQPAPVPQASSQRQGLADTPTLQAKLKHLEDVLSDVRAKLAERGIVMDDVFGQKGGSLYGKTRLPETPSDLSGIKEPTPAGPMVDKLRYVDSANWEAILDDVTRLTDELKTTDTGHGEREDDDADDLDSTFASTEGPVLLLGTFPPATTQDLMDYLPQKDITDRLIARFFKGKEPAWSMFHYAAFWERPHDYSITWIGLLCIMISHAAFFCLRGDEEVPGNIGPPQYILDLYRIRSAQCLALDDYTRPGKYKVEALILYFGAEYLRLSDAQRGTSIMMAIIVRLAMHSGLHRDPKHFQGLTVFEHEMRKRLWTILVEIDVLVAFQFGLPGNVQHRYFDTGLPHNLHDEDFDETTTELPLERPFTERTPALYTIVKSRLVVAFGDILARMADRDSPTYGEVLRLNDQLEKAHEDIPPVLRARSFSLSIGDPIDLIMQRLWIELMYLKARVVLHRRYFALGRNDQRYAPSRFNCIDAATKTLEYQFDVNTEIQPGGRLSKERWFLSSLSTHDFLLANMMLCLAQPGGVDLNQRPSYQFASGESSSLRIRAAPQLILGANYSAALPDMAQKALFAVVLGAVSAAAHGFVETITVNGKTYDNYNPSTFPYNPSPPIVPGWTADFPDLGFVEPAATGDPDIICHRSATNGGSHIPVAAGDTLTLKWSPWPESHKGPIIDYLANCNGDCTTVDKTALRFFKIAEQGLLDAANSNWAADELIAAGEIWEVTIPTDIAAGSYVLRHEIIALHSGGQPNGAQFYPQCINLEISGGGSASPSGVAGTSLYTETDPGVLFNIYTATEYPIPGPPLYNAAKKARRHAKDVRAC
;
A
#
# COMPACT_ATOMS: atom_id res chain seq x y z
N MET A 1 -16.55 -52.33 -45.56
CA MET A 1 -15.72 -53.30 -44.80
C MET A 1 -14.30 -53.21 -45.33
N ALA A 2 -13.31 -53.44 -44.44
CA ALA A 2 -11.89 -53.70 -44.72
C ALA A 2 -11.00 -52.58 -45.34
N GLU A 3 -9.88 -52.33 -44.65
CA GLU A 3 -8.69 -51.53 -44.98
C GLU A 3 -7.53 -52.45 -45.49
N PRO A 4 -6.23 -52.03 -45.55
CA PRO A 4 -5.63 -50.71 -45.85
C PRO A 4 -4.88 -50.76 -47.22
N PRO A 5 -3.56 -51.04 -47.42
CA PRO A 5 -2.34 -51.06 -46.57
C PRO A 5 -1.51 -49.74 -46.69
N SER A 6 -0.18 -49.76 -46.50
CA SER A 6 0.75 -48.63 -46.77
C SER A 6 2.14 -49.10 -47.28
N SER A 7 2.98 -48.19 -47.78
CA SER A 7 4.46 -48.13 -47.62
C SER A 7 5.09 -47.08 -48.57
N ALA A 8 6.44 -46.95 -48.62
CA ALA A 8 7.13 -45.78 -49.19
C ALA A 8 8.50 -46.08 -49.85
N ALA A 9 9.05 -45.08 -50.56
CA ALA A 9 10.48 -44.68 -50.66
C ALA A 9 11.15 -44.57 -52.07
N ALA A 10 11.98 -43.50 -52.19
CA ALA A 10 13.29 -43.41 -52.87
C ALA A 10 13.47 -43.16 -54.41
N GLN A 11 13.93 -41.92 -54.70
CA GLN A 11 15.16 -41.54 -55.45
C GLN A 11 15.19 -41.33 -56.99
N GLU A 12 16.24 -40.59 -57.41
CA GLU A 12 16.43 -39.79 -58.63
C GLU A 12 17.15 -40.53 -59.79
N PRO A 13 17.37 -39.87 -60.96
CA PRO A 13 18.73 -39.30 -61.19
C PRO A 13 18.80 -37.94 -61.97
N SER A 14 20.02 -37.39 -62.07
CA SER A 14 20.44 -36.13 -62.73
C SER A 14 20.81 -36.32 -64.24
N ALA A 15 21.31 -35.38 -65.06
CA ALA A 15 21.83 -33.98 -64.98
C ALA A 15 21.71 -33.31 -66.40
N GLY A 16 22.01 -32.03 -66.70
CA GLY A 16 22.46 -30.86 -65.91
C GLY A 16 23.70 -30.14 -66.51
N ARG A 17 23.56 -28.96 -67.16
CA ARG A 17 24.66 -28.05 -67.59
C ARG A 17 24.19 -26.58 -67.73
N ALA A 18 25.10 -25.60 -67.65
CA ALA A 18 24.77 -24.18 -67.41
C ALA A 18 25.84 -23.16 -67.91
N GLU A 19 25.46 -21.87 -67.92
CA GLU A 19 26.28 -20.62 -67.89
C GLU A 19 25.48 -19.60 -67.01
N ILE A 20 25.99 -18.96 -65.94
CA ILE A 20 27.11 -17.99 -65.79
C ILE A 20 26.73 -16.63 -66.42
N THR A 21 26.57 -15.49 -65.73
CA THR A 21 26.81 -15.07 -64.32
C THR A 21 25.70 -14.05 -63.88
N LEU A 22 25.64 -13.32 -62.75
CA LEU A 22 26.59 -12.93 -61.67
C LEU A 22 25.83 -12.53 -60.36
N SER A 23 26.42 -12.82 -59.20
CA SER A 23 26.20 -12.20 -57.85
C SER A 23 24.80 -11.76 -57.40
N THR A 24 24.10 -12.67 -56.70
CA THR A 24 23.33 -12.32 -55.49
C THR A 24 24.05 -12.89 -54.27
N ALA A 25 24.12 -12.13 -53.16
CA ALA A 25 24.81 -12.57 -51.95
C ALA A 25 23.83 -13.28 -51.00
N ALA A 26 24.02 -14.59 -50.80
CA ALA A 26 23.18 -15.43 -49.93
C ALA A 26 23.87 -15.76 -48.58
N GLU A 27 23.10 -16.38 -47.68
CA GLU A 27 23.41 -16.48 -46.26
C GLU A 27 24.52 -17.50 -45.89
N GLY A 28 25.27 -17.21 -44.82
CA GLY A 28 26.32 -18.09 -44.29
C GLY A 28 26.00 -18.65 -42.90
N HIS A 29 25.74 -19.97 -42.80
CA HIS A 29 25.50 -20.66 -41.53
C HIS A 29 26.66 -20.47 -40.52
N ARG A 30 26.38 -19.88 -39.35
CA ARG A 30 27.28 -19.92 -38.19
C ARG A 30 27.09 -21.21 -37.39
N LYS A 31 28.19 -21.92 -37.09
CA LYS A 31 28.21 -23.09 -36.21
C LYS A 31 27.79 -22.70 -34.78
N ARG A 32 26.93 -23.50 -34.13
CA ARG A 32 26.54 -23.31 -32.72
C ARG A 32 27.77 -23.42 -31.80
N ASN A 33 27.97 -22.44 -30.94
CA ASN A 33 29.04 -22.46 -29.92
C ASN A 33 28.73 -23.51 -28.84
N ARG A 34 29.62 -24.49 -28.64
CA ARG A 34 29.59 -25.32 -27.42
C ARG A 34 30.13 -24.52 -26.24
N ILE A 35 29.40 -24.57 -25.12
CA ILE A 35 29.76 -23.93 -23.84
C ILE A 35 31.11 -24.48 -23.33
N ARG A 36 31.90 -23.62 -22.68
CA ARG A 36 33.27 -23.92 -22.24
C ARG A 36 33.35 -23.79 -20.72
N PHE A 37 33.77 -24.87 -20.05
CA PHE A 37 33.78 -24.98 -18.58
C PHE A 37 35.20 -25.11 -18.00
N SER A 38 36.21 -24.52 -18.63
CA SER A 38 37.61 -24.53 -18.16
C SER A 38 38.24 -23.17 -18.42
N CYS A 39 39.04 -22.66 -17.49
CA CYS A 39 39.70 -21.36 -17.64
C CYS A 39 40.62 -21.32 -18.88
N SER A 40 40.81 -20.11 -19.41
CA SER A 40 41.56 -19.83 -20.63
C SER A 40 42.96 -20.44 -20.59
N HIS A 41 43.72 -20.19 -19.52
CA HIS A 41 45.09 -20.69 -19.38
C HIS A 41 45.18 -22.22 -19.35
N CYS A 42 44.39 -22.90 -18.51
CA CYS A 42 44.39 -24.36 -18.48
C CYS A 42 43.93 -24.96 -19.82
N ARG A 43 43.00 -24.33 -20.52
CA ARG A 43 42.53 -24.78 -21.84
C ARG A 43 43.61 -24.64 -22.92
N GLU A 44 44.35 -23.53 -22.95
CA GLU A 44 45.46 -23.33 -23.89
C GLU A 44 46.62 -24.30 -23.65
N LYS A 45 47.02 -24.47 -22.38
CA LYS A 45 48.08 -25.41 -21.99
C LYS A 45 47.62 -26.87 -21.91
N LYS A 46 46.35 -27.17 -22.25
CA LYS A 46 45.70 -28.50 -22.19
C LYS A 46 45.81 -29.19 -20.82
N LEU A 47 45.76 -28.41 -19.75
CA LEU A 47 45.82 -28.85 -18.34
C LEU A 47 44.43 -29.19 -17.79
N LYS A 48 44.38 -30.10 -16.81
CA LYS A 48 43.15 -30.41 -16.07
C LYS A 48 42.79 -29.23 -15.14
N CYS A 49 41.66 -28.60 -15.41
CA CYS A 49 41.10 -27.49 -14.62
C CYS A 49 40.03 -28.02 -13.65
N ASN A 50 40.04 -27.60 -12.39
CA ASN A 50 39.05 -28.01 -11.37
C ASN A 50 37.85 -27.04 -11.24
N ARG A 51 37.79 -25.98 -12.05
CA ARG A 51 36.68 -25.01 -12.14
C ARG A 51 36.47 -24.06 -10.96
N ALA A 52 37.27 -24.16 -9.90
CA ALA A 52 37.37 -23.10 -8.89
C ALA A 52 37.93 -21.80 -9.52
N SER A 53 37.65 -20.66 -8.89
CA SER A 53 38.20 -19.35 -9.26
C SER A 53 38.88 -18.72 -8.03
N PRO A 54 40.23 -18.61 -8.00
CA PRO A 54 41.19 -19.16 -8.97
C PRO A 54 41.26 -20.69 -8.93
N CYS A 55 41.70 -21.32 -10.03
CA CYS A 55 41.78 -22.78 -10.11
C CYS A 55 43.14 -23.32 -9.62
N ASP A 56 43.14 -24.51 -9.01
CA ASP A 56 44.31 -25.11 -8.33
C ASP A 56 45.59 -25.14 -9.17
N GLN A 57 45.47 -25.39 -10.48
CA GLN A 57 46.60 -25.50 -11.39
C GLN A 57 47.17 -24.14 -11.84
N CYS A 58 46.46 -23.04 -11.59
CA CYS A 58 46.99 -21.69 -11.68
C CYS A 58 47.57 -21.22 -10.34
N ILE A 59 46.96 -21.61 -9.20
CA ILE A 59 47.51 -21.37 -7.85
C ILE A 59 48.86 -22.09 -7.68
N LYS A 60 48.91 -23.40 -7.94
CA LYS A 60 50.14 -24.25 -7.83
C LYS A 60 51.24 -23.91 -8.85
N ARG A 61 51.05 -22.89 -9.68
CA ARG A 61 52.02 -22.37 -10.64
C ARG A 61 52.27 -20.86 -10.49
N ASP A 62 51.73 -20.25 -9.44
CA ASP A 62 51.84 -18.82 -9.13
C ASP A 62 51.42 -17.89 -10.30
N ILE A 63 50.42 -18.33 -11.07
CA ILE A 63 49.84 -17.62 -12.22
C ILE A 63 48.35 -17.36 -11.98
N VAL A 64 48.00 -17.04 -10.73
CA VAL A 64 46.63 -16.77 -10.26
C VAL A 64 45.94 -15.71 -11.13
N ALA A 65 46.65 -14.62 -11.45
CA ALA A 65 46.17 -13.53 -12.30
C ALA A 65 45.88 -13.93 -13.77
N SER A 66 46.31 -15.13 -14.21
CA SER A 66 46.01 -15.68 -15.54
C SER A 66 44.83 -16.66 -15.54
N CYS A 67 44.12 -16.83 -14.41
CA CYS A 67 43.06 -17.84 -14.25
C CYS A 67 41.67 -17.37 -14.71
N ASP A 68 41.59 -16.73 -15.88
CA ASP A 68 40.36 -16.15 -16.42
C ASP A 68 39.39 -17.19 -17.04
N TYR A 69 38.08 -16.96 -16.91
CA TYR A 69 37.00 -17.75 -17.50
C TYR A 69 36.13 -16.85 -18.40
N VAL A 70 36.28 -16.99 -19.73
CA VAL A 70 35.57 -16.18 -20.73
C VAL A 70 34.05 -16.11 -20.48
N PRO A 71 33.48 -14.96 -20.09
CA PRO A 71 32.05 -14.82 -19.84
C PRO A 71 31.23 -14.90 -21.14
N TYR A 72 29.98 -15.35 -21.04
CA TYR A 72 29.03 -15.32 -22.15
C TYR A 72 28.24 -14.00 -22.13
N LEU A 73 28.50 -13.12 -23.10
CA LEU A 73 27.81 -11.82 -23.22
C LEU A 73 26.79 -11.85 -24.36
N TYR A 74 25.54 -11.56 -24.04
CA TYR A 74 24.56 -11.07 -25.03
C TYR A 74 24.89 -9.61 -25.41
N PRO A 75 24.66 -9.18 -26.66
CA PRO A 75 25.08 -7.86 -27.10
C PRO A 75 24.00 -6.79 -26.86
N ARG A 76 24.39 -5.68 -26.22
CA ARG A 76 23.69 -4.39 -26.33
C ARG A 76 24.71 -3.27 -26.56
N THR A 77 24.49 -2.48 -27.60
CA THR A 77 25.33 -1.35 -28.03
C THR A 77 24.82 -0.03 -27.43
N ALA A 78 25.62 1.04 -27.28
CA ALA A 78 27.08 1.16 -27.16
C ALA A 78 27.44 2.61 -26.77
N THR A 79 28.39 2.80 -25.86
CA THR A 79 29.08 4.09 -25.61
C THR A 79 30.58 3.85 -25.41
N ARG A 80 31.41 4.88 -25.66
CA ARG A 80 32.86 4.74 -25.87
C ARG A 80 33.70 4.93 -24.59
N GLN A 81 34.82 4.20 -24.55
CA GLN A 81 35.92 4.39 -23.58
C GLN A 81 36.69 5.71 -23.82
N PRO A 82 37.41 6.19 -22.80
CA PRO A 82 38.71 6.86 -22.94
C PRO A 82 39.87 6.03 -22.36
N ALA A 83 41.08 6.22 -22.90
CA ALA A 83 42.37 5.69 -22.40
C ALA A 83 43.54 6.42 -23.12
N PRO A 84 44.80 6.33 -22.66
CA PRO A 84 45.32 6.27 -21.28
C PRO A 84 46.33 7.42 -20.98
N VAL A 85 46.91 7.44 -19.77
CA VAL A 85 47.82 8.51 -19.28
C VAL A 85 49.30 8.12 -19.33
N PRO A 86 50.23 9.06 -19.60
CA PRO A 86 51.65 8.93 -19.22
C PRO A 86 52.21 10.07 -18.34
N GLN A 87 52.57 9.71 -17.10
CA GLN A 87 53.72 10.17 -16.29
C GLN A 87 54.09 11.67 -16.13
N ALA A 88 53.69 12.21 -14.97
CA ALA A 88 54.54 12.80 -13.91
C ALA A 88 55.68 13.80 -14.22
N SER A 89 55.56 15.02 -13.66
CA SER A 89 56.62 15.68 -12.87
C SER A 89 56.00 16.71 -11.91
N SER A 90 56.81 17.32 -11.03
CA SER A 90 56.35 18.06 -9.84
C SER A 90 56.09 19.56 -10.04
N GLN A 91 55.05 20.09 -9.38
CA GLN A 91 55.18 21.19 -8.40
C GLN A 91 53.87 21.47 -7.65
N ARG A 92 53.97 22.08 -6.45
CA ARG A 92 52.83 22.61 -5.69
C ARG A 92 52.65 24.09 -6.02
N GLN A 93 51.47 24.50 -6.47
CA GLN A 93 50.83 25.79 -6.14
C GLN A 93 49.38 25.78 -6.67
N GLY A 94 48.50 26.55 -6.04
CA GLY A 94 47.06 26.59 -6.38
C GLY A 94 46.64 27.92 -7.00
N LEU A 95 45.56 27.86 -7.78
CA LEU A 95 44.75 28.95 -8.33
C LEU A 95 43.34 28.34 -8.52
N ALA A 96 42.19 28.95 -8.25
CA ALA A 96 41.75 30.35 -8.36
C ALA A 96 41.67 30.88 -9.80
N ASP A 97 40.55 31.55 -10.09
CA ASP A 97 40.17 32.28 -11.31
C ASP A 97 40.07 31.53 -12.66
N THR A 98 38.87 31.60 -13.27
CA THR A 98 38.72 31.54 -14.74
C THR A 98 37.42 32.23 -15.20
N PRO A 99 37.42 33.55 -15.50
CA PRO A 99 36.21 34.33 -15.81
C PRO A 99 35.73 34.16 -17.27
N THR A 100 35.68 32.92 -17.79
CA THR A 100 35.53 32.63 -19.23
C THR A 100 34.17 32.05 -19.63
N LEU A 101 33.27 31.77 -18.68
CA LEU A 101 31.92 31.26 -18.98
C LEU A 101 30.91 32.39 -19.28
N GLN A 102 30.81 33.40 -18.42
CA GLN A 102 29.88 34.53 -18.61
C GLN A 102 30.20 35.36 -19.87
N ALA A 103 31.49 35.48 -20.24
CA ALA A 103 31.89 36.10 -21.50
C ALA A 103 31.35 35.36 -22.74
N LYS A 104 31.25 34.02 -22.69
CA LYS A 104 30.66 33.21 -23.76
C LYS A 104 29.14 33.28 -23.77
N LEU A 105 28.51 33.35 -22.60
CA LEU A 105 27.06 33.51 -22.48
C LEU A 105 26.60 34.82 -23.14
N LYS A 106 27.23 35.93 -22.75
CA LYS A 106 26.91 37.26 -23.29
C LYS A 106 27.18 37.37 -24.80
N HIS A 107 28.26 36.76 -25.30
CA HIS A 107 28.53 36.71 -26.74
C HIS A 107 27.44 35.95 -27.53
N LEU A 108 26.86 34.88 -26.96
CA LEU A 108 25.73 34.18 -27.58
C LEU A 108 24.44 35.01 -27.56
N GLU A 109 24.19 35.76 -26.48
CA GLU A 109 23.05 36.69 -26.38
C GLU A 109 23.15 37.83 -27.42
N ASP A 110 24.32 38.45 -27.54
CA ASP A 110 24.61 39.50 -28.53
C ASP A 110 24.40 38.98 -29.98
N VAL A 111 24.92 37.78 -30.30
CA VAL A 111 24.74 37.14 -31.62
C VAL A 111 23.27 36.81 -31.90
N LEU A 112 22.51 36.35 -30.90
CA LEU A 112 21.10 36.00 -31.08
C LEU A 112 20.20 37.23 -31.22
N SER A 113 20.61 38.38 -30.65
CA SER A 113 20.01 39.69 -30.90
C SER A 113 20.31 40.21 -32.31
N ASP A 114 21.57 40.12 -32.75
CA ASP A 114 22.02 40.54 -34.08
C ASP A 114 21.37 39.71 -35.22
N VAL A 115 21.17 38.41 -35.03
CA VAL A 115 20.39 37.57 -35.95
C VAL A 115 18.92 37.99 -36.01
N ARG A 116 18.29 38.34 -34.87
CA ARG A 116 16.90 38.84 -34.85
C ARG A 116 16.75 40.18 -35.57
N ALA A 117 17.70 41.11 -35.37
CA ALA A 117 17.74 42.37 -36.10
C ALA A 117 17.84 42.16 -37.62
N LYS A 118 18.77 41.30 -38.07
CA LYS A 118 19.00 41.00 -39.50
C LYS A 118 17.88 40.21 -40.18
N LEU A 119 16.99 39.59 -39.41
CA LEU A 119 15.74 39.00 -39.91
C LEU A 119 14.63 40.06 -40.02
N ALA A 120 14.52 40.97 -39.06
CA ALA A 120 13.58 42.09 -39.11
C ALA A 120 13.86 43.04 -40.28
N GLU A 121 15.14 43.39 -40.53
CA GLU A 121 15.57 44.20 -41.68
C GLU A 121 15.24 43.57 -43.05
N ARG A 122 14.97 42.26 -43.10
CA ARG A 122 14.59 41.54 -44.32
C ARG A 122 13.08 41.38 -44.53
N GLY A 123 12.27 41.87 -43.59
CA GLY A 123 10.80 41.91 -43.73
C GLY A 123 10.11 40.55 -43.79
N ILE A 124 10.77 39.46 -43.40
CA ILE A 124 10.21 38.10 -43.44
C ILE A 124 9.35 37.88 -42.20
N VAL A 125 8.05 38.18 -42.31
CA VAL A 125 7.03 37.66 -41.39
C VAL A 125 6.87 36.17 -41.70
N MET A 126 7.11 35.30 -40.72
CA MET A 126 7.08 33.84 -40.92
C MET A 126 5.70 33.26 -40.60
N ASP A 127 4.70 33.76 -41.30
CA ASP A 127 3.36 33.18 -41.43
C ASP A 127 2.99 33.13 -42.93
N ASP A 128 2.13 32.18 -43.30
CA ASP A 128 1.68 31.89 -44.69
C ASP A 128 2.77 31.51 -45.73
N VAL A 129 3.39 30.34 -45.51
CA VAL A 129 4.11 29.61 -46.58
C VAL A 129 3.49 28.20 -46.75
N PHE A 130 2.35 28.20 -47.45
CA PHE A 130 1.64 27.05 -48.06
C PHE A 130 0.85 26.07 -47.15
N GLY A 131 -0.46 26.32 -47.04
CA GLY A 131 -1.43 25.31 -47.49
C GLY A 131 -1.57 25.35 -49.03
N GLN A 132 -2.18 24.41 -49.75
CA GLN A 132 -2.99 23.23 -49.41
C GLN A 132 -2.60 22.11 -50.44
N LYS A 133 -3.34 21.06 -50.84
CA LYS A 133 -4.74 20.59 -50.64
C LYS A 133 -4.83 19.10 -51.05
N GLY A 134 -5.64 18.28 -50.38
CA GLY A 134 -5.94 16.90 -50.79
C GLY A 134 -6.69 16.15 -49.69
N GLY A 135 -7.83 15.53 -50.00
CA GLY A 135 -8.76 15.00 -48.99
C GLY A 135 -9.15 13.54 -49.17
N SER A 136 -9.60 12.93 -48.08
CA SER A 136 -10.35 11.66 -48.05
C SER A 136 -11.36 11.71 -46.90
N LEU A 137 -12.53 11.08 -47.07
CA LEU A 137 -13.64 11.20 -46.11
C LEU A 137 -13.57 10.10 -45.05
N TYR A 138 -13.37 10.47 -43.78
CA TYR A 138 -14.06 9.87 -42.64
C TYR A 138 -14.16 10.92 -41.52
N GLY A 139 -15.35 11.06 -40.92
CA GLY A 139 -15.66 12.16 -40.01
C GLY A 139 -15.00 12.03 -38.64
N LYS A 140 -14.04 12.91 -38.34
CA LYS A 140 -13.71 13.27 -36.95
C LYS A 140 -14.60 14.43 -36.52
N THR A 141 -15.44 14.23 -35.52
CA THR A 141 -16.05 15.34 -34.78
C THR A 141 -14.93 16.16 -34.14
N ARG A 142 -14.78 17.44 -34.50
CA ARG A 142 -13.87 18.33 -33.75
C ARG A 142 -14.45 18.50 -32.35
N LEU A 143 -13.61 18.30 -31.34
CA LEU A 143 -13.88 18.79 -29.99
C LEU A 143 -13.96 20.33 -30.03
N PRO A 144 -14.74 20.98 -29.14
CA PRO A 144 -14.70 22.44 -29.01
C PRO A 144 -13.27 22.91 -28.75
N GLU A 145 -12.85 23.94 -29.47
CA GLU A 145 -11.52 24.53 -29.31
C GLU A 145 -11.51 25.31 -27.99
N THR A 146 -10.82 24.75 -26.98
CA THR A 146 -10.61 25.39 -25.68
C THR A 146 -9.76 26.66 -25.84
N PRO A 147 -9.93 27.68 -24.98
CA PRO A 147 -9.16 28.92 -25.07
C PRO A 147 -7.65 28.66 -25.19
N SER A 148 -6.99 29.39 -26.11
CA SER A 148 -5.56 29.27 -26.42
C SER A 148 -4.67 29.22 -25.18
N ASP A 149 -5.04 29.98 -24.17
CA ASP A 149 -4.22 30.26 -23.00
C ASP A 149 -4.15 29.06 -22.03
N LEU A 150 -4.95 28.01 -22.27
CA LEU A 150 -4.97 26.75 -21.53
C LEU A 150 -4.24 25.59 -22.25
N SER A 151 -3.76 25.79 -23.49
CA SER A 151 -2.98 24.78 -24.21
C SER A 151 -1.48 24.77 -23.87
N GLY A 152 -1.03 25.73 -23.04
CA GLY A 152 0.38 26.12 -22.94
C GLY A 152 1.32 25.26 -22.11
N ILE A 153 0.81 24.42 -21.18
CA ILE A 153 1.67 23.59 -20.31
C ILE A 153 1.32 22.10 -20.48
N LYS A 154 2.21 21.40 -21.17
CA LYS A 154 2.36 19.94 -21.08
C LYS A 154 3.54 19.65 -20.16
N GLU A 155 3.27 19.25 -18.93
CA GLU A 155 4.28 18.50 -18.18
C GLU A 155 4.62 17.21 -18.94
N PRO A 156 5.86 16.68 -18.90
CA PRO A 156 6.14 15.34 -19.41
C PRO A 156 5.23 14.31 -18.73
N THR A 157 4.71 13.31 -19.46
CA THR A 157 4.12 12.12 -18.82
C THR A 157 5.26 11.22 -18.39
N PRO A 158 5.45 10.96 -17.08
CA PRO A 158 6.30 9.86 -16.64
C PRO A 158 5.74 8.57 -17.21
N ALA A 159 6.58 7.67 -17.71
CA ALA A 159 6.10 6.45 -18.37
C ALA A 159 5.40 5.47 -17.41
N GLY A 160 5.34 5.78 -16.10
CA GLY A 160 5.11 4.82 -15.02
C GLY A 160 6.43 4.20 -14.53
N PRO A 161 6.67 4.07 -13.21
CA PRO A 161 7.90 3.50 -12.70
C PRO A 161 8.04 1.98 -12.96
N MET A 162 9.28 1.51 -12.88
CA MET A 162 9.64 0.09 -12.92
C MET A 162 10.07 -0.36 -11.51
N VAL A 163 9.10 -0.68 -10.67
CA VAL A 163 9.35 -1.18 -9.32
C VAL A 163 10.13 -2.49 -9.40
N ASP A 164 11.19 -2.59 -8.59
CA ASP A 164 12.15 -3.71 -8.56
C ASP A 164 12.72 -4.11 -9.94
N LYS A 165 12.76 -3.16 -10.89
CA LYS A 165 13.20 -3.35 -12.30
C LYS A 165 12.39 -4.36 -13.12
N LEU A 166 11.37 -5.00 -12.52
CA LEU A 166 10.61 -6.12 -13.10
C LEU A 166 9.10 -5.87 -13.14
N ARG A 167 8.57 -4.99 -12.29
CA ARG A 167 7.13 -4.70 -12.20
C ARG A 167 6.83 -3.29 -12.73
N TYR A 168 6.00 -3.22 -13.76
CA TYR A 168 5.51 -1.95 -14.29
C TYR A 168 4.30 -1.46 -13.50
N VAL A 169 4.19 -0.15 -13.32
CA VAL A 169 3.04 0.53 -12.72
C VAL A 169 2.73 1.77 -13.55
N ASP A 170 1.52 1.90 -14.11
CA ASP A 170 1.13 3.10 -14.86
C ASP A 170 1.04 4.36 -13.98
N SER A 171 1.32 5.53 -14.57
CA SER A 171 1.25 6.86 -13.93
C SER A 171 -0.11 7.20 -13.30
N ALA A 172 -1.18 6.50 -13.65
CA ALA A 172 -2.49 6.69 -13.05
C ALA A 172 -2.72 5.92 -11.74
N ASN A 173 -1.85 4.99 -11.37
CA ASN A 173 -1.96 4.13 -10.19
C ASN A 173 -1.49 4.79 -8.90
N TRP A 174 -1.98 4.31 -7.76
CA TRP A 174 -1.63 4.81 -6.43
C TRP A 174 -0.14 4.64 -6.06
N GLU A 175 0.54 3.57 -6.50
CA GLU A 175 1.98 3.42 -6.28
C GLU A 175 2.82 4.38 -7.13
N ALA A 176 2.43 4.63 -8.38
CA ALA A 176 3.09 5.63 -9.22
C ALA A 176 2.84 7.07 -8.70
N ILE A 177 1.68 7.30 -8.08
CA ILE A 177 1.40 8.54 -7.34
C ILE A 177 2.34 8.66 -6.15
N LEU A 178 2.65 7.59 -5.41
CA LEU A 178 3.67 7.63 -4.36
C LEU A 178 5.08 7.95 -4.87
N ASP A 179 5.47 7.40 -6.02
CA ASP A 179 6.76 7.71 -6.65
C ASP A 179 6.84 9.17 -7.13
N ASP A 180 5.79 9.70 -7.79
CA ASP A 180 5.71 11.12 -8.18
C ASP A 180 5.63 12.07 -6.96
N VAL A 181 5.06 11.62 -5.84
CA VAL A 181 5.01 12.35 -4.56
C VAL A 181 6.36 12.35 -3.86
N THR A 182 7.08 11.22 -3.90
CA THR A 182 8.44 11.10 -3.38
C THR A 182 9.37 11.99 -4.22
N ARG A 183 9.22 11.98 -5.55
CA ARG A 183 9.93 12.87 -6.49
C ARG A 183 9.65 14.37 -6.27
N LEU A 184 8.44 14.74 -5.85
CA LEU A 184 8.09 16.10 -5.37
C LEU A 184 8.68 16.44 -3.99
N THR A 185 9.20 15.44 -3.27
CA THR A 185 9.85 15.56 -1.96
C THR A 185 11.39 15.48 -2.08
N ASP A 186 11.91 14.82 -3.12
CA ASP A 186 13.34 14.75 -3.46
C ASP A 186 13.89 16.08 -3.99
N GLU A 187 13.03 17.00 -4.45
CA GLU A 187 13.42 18.42 -4.64
C GLU A 187 13.81 19.10 -3.31
N LEU A 188 13.61 18.43 -2.15
CA LEU A 188 13.98 18.89 -0.81
C LEU A 188 14.94 17.94 -0.05
N LYS A 189 15.32 16.76 -0.59
CA LYS A 189 16.17 15.77 0.09
C LYS A 189 17.17 15.08 -0.86
N THR A 190 18.40 14.87 -0.39
CA THR A 190 19.50 14.28 -1.18
C THR A 190 19.92 12.90 -0.66
N THR A 191 19.70 11.84 -1.46
CA THR A 191 20.33 10.49 -1.38
C THR A 191 20.16 9.71 -0.04
N ASP A 192 20.06 8.38 -0.01
CA ASP A 192 20.54 7.35 -0.93
C ASP A 192 19.59 6.11 -0.90
N THR A 193 19.70 5.18 -1.84
CA THR A 193 18.78 4.02 -1.96
C THR A 193 19.51 2.67 -2.11
N GLY A 194 19.32 1.76 -1.16
CA GLY A 194 19.81 0.38 -1.21
C GLY A 194 18.67 -0.65 -1.18
N HIS A 195 18.50 -1.41 -2.26
CA HIS A 195 17.56 -2.54 -2.31
C HIS A 195 18.24 -3.84 -1.86
N GLY A 196 17.56 -4.62 -1.02
CA GLY A 196 17.88 -6.02 -0.71
C GLY A 196 16.75 -6.95 -1.17
N GLU A 197 17.10 -8.12 -1.70
CA GLU A 197 16.14 -9.10 -2.22
C GLU A 197 15.75 -10.11 -1.11
N ARG A 198 14.56 -10.74 -1.20
CA ARG A 198 14.11 -11.75 -0.22
C ARG A 198 14.77 -13.11 -0.47
N GLU A 199 14.96 -13.87 0.60
CA GLU A 199 15.07 -15.34 0.57
C GLU A 199 13.91 -15.90 1.42
N ASP A 200 13.23 -16.93 0.92
CA ASP A 200 12.18 -17.67 1.62
C ASP A 200 12.76 -19.04 2.05
N ASP A 201 12.42 -19.53 3.26
CA ASP A 201 12.87 -20.84 3.77
C ASP A 201 11.68 -21.55 4.47
N ASP A 202 11.47 -22.83 4.16
CA ASP A 202 10.27 -23.60 4.55
C ASP A 202 10.36 -24.19 5.98
N ALA A 203 9.19 -24.43 6.59
CA ALA A 203 9.05 -25.22 7.82
C ALA A 203 7.88 -26.21 7.73
N ASP A 204 8.19 -27.52 7.71
CA ASP A 204 7.20 -28.59 7.87
C ASP A 204 6.61 -28.60 9.29
N ASP A 205 5.28 -28.75 9.44
CA ASP A 205 4.69 -30.07 9.76
C ASP A 205 3.14 -30.13 9.62
N LEU A 206 2.63 -31.36 9.47
CA LEU A 206 1.26 -31.85 9.67
C LEU A 206 0.08 -31.36 8.77
N ASP A 207 -0.44 -32.31 7.97
CA ASP A 207 -1.66 -32.31 7.14
C ASP A 207 -1.82 -31.23 6.05
N SER A 208 -0.78 -31.09 5.22
CA SER A 208 -0.65 -30.07 4.17
C SER A 208 -1.45 -30.29 2.87
N THR A 209 -2.48 -31.14 2.84
CA THR A 209 -3.25 -31.41 1.59
C THR A 209 -4.03 -30.20 1.04
N PHE A 210 -4.22 -29.15 1.85
CA PHE A 210 -4.90 -27.90 1.46
C PHE A 210 -4.13 -26.65 1.90
N ALA A 211 -2.79 -26.72 1.97
CA ALA A 211 -1.94 -25.59 2.35
C ALA A 211 -2.25 -24.32 1.53
N SER A 212 -2.33 -23.17 2.20
CA SER A 212 -2.88 -21.93 1.65
C SER A 212 -1.97 -21.31 0.58
N THR A 213 -2.17 -21.70 -0.67
CA THR A 213 -1.31 -21.29 -1.78
C THR A 213 -1.40 -19.77 -2.02
N GLU A 214 -0.24 -19.11 -2.15
CA GLU A 214 -0.15 -17.69 -2.55
C GLU A 214 -0.46 -17.50 -4.05
N GLY A 215 -1.73 -17.60 -4.41
CA GLY A 215 -2.20 -17.25 -5.74
C GLY A 215 -3.59 -17.78 -6.06
N PRO A 216 -4.17 -17.36 -7.20
CA PRO A 216 -5.30 -18.04 -7.82
C PRO A 216 -4.91 -19.47 -8.18
N VAL A 217 -5.34 -20.42 -7.37
CA VAL A 217 -5.02 -21.86 -7.48
C VAL A 217 -5.40 -22.44 -8.86
N LEU A 218 -6.45 -21.89 -9.48
CA LEU A 218 -6.88 -22.18 -10.86
C LEU A 218 -5.82 -21.85 -11.94
N LEU A 219 -5.01 -20.81 -11.75
CA LEU A 219 -3.96 -20.42 -12.70
C LEU A 219 -2.67 -21.21 -12.48
N LEU A 220 -2.37 -21.57 -11.22
CA LEU A 220 -1.17 -22.31 -10.86
C LEU A 220 -1.28 -23.82 -11.14
N GLY A 221 -2.50 -24.36 -11.22
CA GLY A 221 -2.73 -25.80 -11.35
C GLY A 221 -2.44 -26.59 -10.07
N THR A 222 -2.25 -25.90 -8.94
CA THR A 222 -1.80 -26.44 -7.66
C THR A 222 -2.97 -26.99 -6.85
N PHE A 223 -3.64 -28.01 -7.39
CA PHE A 223 -4.71 -28.75 -6.73
C PHE A 223 -4.57 -30.25 -7.00
N PRO A 224 -4.95 -31.12 -6.05
CA PRO A 224 -4.87 -32.57 -6.26
C PRO A 224 -5.81 -33.00 -7.42
N PRO A 225 -5.49 -34.08 -8.15
CA PRO A 225 -6.41 -34.68 -9.11
C PRO A 225 -7.71 -35.09 -8.42
N ALA A 226 -8.84 -34.80 -9.06
CA ALA A 226 -10.17 -35.22 -8.62
C ALA A 226 -11.01 -35.63 -9.85
N THR A 227 -11.90 -36.60 -9.67
CA THR A 227 -12.91 -37.00 -10.65
C THR A 227 -14.20 -36.22 -10.43
N THR A 228 -15.09 -36.26 -11.41
CA THR A 228 -16.46 -35.72 -11.27
C THR A 228 -17.22 -36.34 -10.10
N GLN A 229 -16.98 -37.61 -9.78
CA GLN A 229 -17.63 -38.28 -8.65
C GLN A 229 -17.14 -37.73 -7.32
N ASP A 230 -15.81 -37.63 -7.13
CA ASP A 230 -15.24 -37.05 -5.90
C ASP A 230 -15.81 -35.64 -5.65
N LEU A 231 -15.91 -34.83 -6.71
CA LEU A 231 -16.42 -33.46 -6.64
C LEU A 231 -17.93 -33.37 -6.36
N MET A 232 -18.72 -34.40 -6.70
CA MET A 232 -20.11 -34.54 -6.27
C MET A 232 -20.21 -34.99 -4.82
N ASP A 233 -19.36 -35.94 -4.39
CA ASP A 233 -19.37 -36.51 -3.04
C ASP A 233 -18.92 -35.50 -1.96
N TYR A 234 -18.22 -34.43 -2.34
CA TYR A 234 -17.89 -33.30 -1.46
C TYR A 234 -19.03 -32.28 -1.28
N LEU A 235 -20.17 -32.38 -1.97
CA LEU A 235 -21.27 -31.41 -1.81
C LEU A 235 -22.04 -31.62 -0.49
N PRO A 236 -22.47 -30.54 0.20
CA PRO A 236 -23.29 -30.68 1.40
C PRO A 236 -24.66 -31.30 1.08
N GLN A 237 -25.29 -31.90 2.11
CA GLN A 237 -26.70 -32.34 2.02
C GLN A 237 -27.59 -31.21 1.50
N LYS A 238 -28.60 -31.55 0.68
CA LYS A 238 -29.33 -30.56 -0.12
C LYS A 238 -29.88 -29.39 0.72
N ASP A 239 -30.44 -29.65 1.89
CA ASP A 239 -31.01 -28.60 2.74
C ASP A 239 -29.95 -27.71 3.41
N ILE A 240 -28.71 -28.18 3.55
CA ILE A 240 -27.56 -27.37 3.97
C ILE A 240 -27.09 -26.50 2.80
N THR A 241 -26.97 -27.09 1.61
CA THR A 241 -26.65 -26.38 0.35
C THR A 241 -27.68 -25.29 0.05
N ASP A 242 -28.98 -25.57 0.18
CA ASP A 242 -30.07 -24.60 0.02
C ASP A 242 -29.90 -23.39 0.96
N ARG A 243 -29.52 -23.63 2.23
CA ARG A 243 -29.25 -22.56 3.22
C ARG A 243 -27.99 -21.77 2.90
N LEU A 244 -26.94 -22.42 2.40
CA LEU A 244 -25.68 -21.77 2.00
C LEU A 244 -25.91 -20.84 0.80
N ILE A 245 -26.60 -21.29 -0.23
CA ILE A 245 -26.92 -20.44 -1.39
C ILE A 245 -27.93 -19.35 -1.02
N ALA A 246 -28.86 -19.60 -0.09
CA ALA A 246 -29.67 -18.52 0.49
C ALA A 246 -28.84 -17.49 1.28
N ARG A 247 -27.73 -17.91 1.93
CA ARG A 247 -26.78 -16.98 2.62
C ARG A 247 -25.90 -16.21 1.63
N PHE A 248 -25.57 -16.81 0.48
CA PHE A 248 -24.90 -16.17 -0.65
C PHE A 248 -25.75 -15.02 -1.22
N PHE A 249 -26.99 -15.29 -1.64
CA PHE A 249 -27.87 -14.25 -2.21
C PHE A 249 -28.28 -13.18 -1.18
N LYS A 250 -28.36 -13.52 0.11
CA LYS A 250 -28.48 -12.53 1.20
C LYS A 250 -27.24 -11.65 1.41
N GLY A 251 -26.12 -11.94 0.75
CA GLY A 251 -24.84 -11.24 0.88
C GLY A 251 -24.77 -9.84 0.28
N LYS A 252 -25.89 -9.21 -0.08
CA LYS A 252 -26.05 -7.78 -0.47
C LYS A 252 -25.19 -7.25 -1.64
N GLU A 253 -24.34 -8.08 -2.23
CA GLU A 253 -23.44 -7.75 -3.35
C GLU A 253 -24.23 -7.51 -4.65
N PRO A 254 -24.23 -6.29 -5.23
CA PRO A 254 -25.01 -5.97 -6.42
C PRO A 254 -24.62 -6.74 -7.69
N ALA A 255 -23.39 -7.26 -7.77
CA ALA A 255 -22.97 -8.15 -8.86
C ALA A 255 -23.84 -9.42 -8.95
N TRP A 256 -24.61 -9.78 -7.92
CA TRP A 256 -25.56 -10.90 -7.97
C TRP A 256 -26.66 -10.71 -9.02
N SER A 257 -26.87 -9.48 -9.51
CA SER A 257 -27.77 -9.20 -10.65
C SER A 257 -27.33 -9.87 -11.97
N MET A 258 -26.13 -10.46 -12.07
CA MET A 258 -25.78 -11.35 -13.20
C MET A 258 -26.48 -12.72 -13.17
N PHE A 259 -27.09 -13.09 -12.04
CA PHE A 259 -27.93 -14.27 -11.90
C PHE A 259 -29.41 -13.89 -11.92
N HIS A 260 -30.27 -14.85 -12.27
CA HIS A 260 -31.72 -14.71 -12.17
C HIS A 260 -32.23 -15.72 -11.14
N TYR A 261 -32.70 -15.24 -9.98
CA TYR A 261 -32.83 -16.10 -8.80
C TYR A 261 -33.82 -17.27 -8.99
N ALA A 262 -35.01 -17.01 -9.55
CA ALA A 262 -36.02 -18.06 -9.77
C ALA A 262 -35.53 -19.15 -10.73
N ALA A 263 -35.04 -18.74 -11.91
CA ALA A 263 -34.57 -19.64 -12.97
C ALA A 263 -33.42 -20.56 -12.53
N PHE A 264 -32.54 -20.09 -11.63
CA PHE A 264 -31.38 -20.87 -11.18
C PHE A 264 -31.77 -22.14 -10.40
N TRP A 265 -32.91 -22.12 -9.71
CA TRP A 265 -33.32 -23.21 -8.81
C TRP A 265 -34.23 -24.26 -9.46
N GLU A 266 -35.03 -23.90 -10.47
CA GLU A 266 -36.11 -24.77 -10.95
C GLU A 266 -35.66 -25.89 -11.91
N ARG A 267 -34.50 -25.76 -12.57
CA ARG A 267 -34.05 -26.70 -13.62
C ARG A 267 -32.58 -27.14 -13.53
N PRO A 268 -32.17 -27.89 -12.48
CA PRO A 268 -30.83 -28.48 -12.36
C PRO A 268 -30.68 -29.77 -13.20
N HIS A 269 -31.15 -29.78 -14.45
CA HIS A 269 -31.26 -31.01 -15.24
C HIS A 269 -29.96 -31.46 -15.93
N ASP A 270 -29.02 -30.53 -16.14
CA ASP A 270 -27.63 -30.84 -16.51
C ASP A 270 -26.71 -30.36 -15.37
N TYR A 271 -26.39 -31.26 -14.43
CA TYR A 271 -25.35 -31.06 -13.42
C TYR A 271 -23.95 -31.11 -14.08
N SER A 272 -23.68 -30.14 -14.97
CA SER A 272 -22.38 -30.04 -15.63
C SER A 272 -21.28 -29.76 -14.61
N ILE A 273 -20.06 -30.18 -14.93
CA ILE A 273 -18.92 -29.97 -14.03
C ILE A 273 -18.68 -28.47 -13.76
N THR A 274 -18.90 -27.58 -14.75
CA THR A 274 -18.92 -26.12 -14.52
C THR A 274 -20.04 -25.68 -13.58
N TRP A 275 -21.26 -26.25 -13.65
CA TRP A 275 -22.34 -25.89 -12.72
C TRP A 275 -22.00 -26.30 -11.27
N ILE A 276 -21.37 -27.45 -11.08
CA ILE A 276 -20.83 -27.86 -9.77
C ILE A 276 -19.74 -26.87 -9.32
N GLY A 277 -18.87 -26.44 -10.23
CA GLY A 277 -17.87 -25.40 -9.97
C GLY A 277 -18.48 -24.05 -9.56
N LEU A 278 -19.60 -23.65 -10.17
CA LEU A 278 -20.38 -22.47 -9.81
C LEU A 278 -21.00 -22.63 -8.41
N LEU A 279 -21.65 -23.76 -8.13
CA LEU A 279 -22.25 -24.04 -6.82
C LEU A 279 -21.19 -23.99 -5.71
N CYS A 280 -20.03 -24.61 -5.92
CA CYS A 280 -18.90 -24.57 -5.00
C CYS A 280 -18.44 -23.14 -4.71
N ILE A 281 -18.23 -22.29 -5.72
CA ILE A 281 -17.75 -20.93 -5.46
C ILE A 281 -18.80 -20.04 -4.79
N MET A 282 -20.10 -20.28 -5.01
CA MET A 282 -21.18 -19.64 -4.26
C MET A 282 -21.20 -20.08 -2.78
N ILE A 283 -20.92 -21.36 -2.48
CA ILE A 283 -20.73 -21.86 -1.10
C ILE A 283 -19.52 -21.19 -0.42
N SER A 284 -18.40 -21.05 -1.13
CA SER A 284 -17.20 -20.37 -0.63
C SER A 284 -17.48 -18.89 -0.29
N HIS A 285 -18.27 -18.18 -1.10
CA HIS A 285 -18.74 -16.82 -0.79
C HIS A 285 -19.71 -16.78 0.40
N ALA A 286 -20.63 -17.75 0.53
CA ALA A 286 -21.50 -17.85 1.71
C ALA A 286 -20.68 -18.00 3.00
N ALA A 287 -19.64 -18.84 2.97
CA ALA A 287 -18.71 -19.02 4.09
C ALA A 287 -17.86 -17.77 4.37
N PHE A 288 -17.41 -17.05 3.33
CA PHE A 288 -16.74 -15.75 3.47
C PHE A 288 -17.65 -14.69 4.14
N PHE A 289 -18.93 -14.61 3.77
CA PHE A 289 -19.85 -13.69 4.42
C PHE A 289 -20.17 -14.09 5.87
N CYS A 290 -20.21 -15.40 6.18
CA CYS A 290 -20.29 -15.88 7.56
C CYS A 290 -19.04 -15.46 8.36
N LEU A 291 -17.83 -15.71 7.83
CA LEU A 291 -16.55 -15.33 8.44
C LEU A 291 -16.48 -13.82 8.74
N ARG A 292 -16.86 -12.97 7.77
CA ARG A 292 -16.81 -11.50 7.91
C ARG A 292 -17.95 -10.94 8.77
N GLY A 293 -19.06 -11.66 8.90
CA GLY A 293 -20.23 -11.25 9.69
C GLY A 293 -20.23 -11.77 11.14
N ASP A 294 -19.21 -12.53 11.54
CA ASP A 294 -19.13 -13.25 12.82
C ASP A 294 -20.32 -14.22 13.01
N GLU A 295 -20.57 -15.04 11.98
CA GLU A 295 -21.68 -16.01 11.92
C GLU A 295 -21.17 -17.43 11.66
N GLU A 296 -21.84 -18.44 12.24
CA GLU A 296 -21.59 -19.85 11.93
C GLU A 296 -21.96 -20.20 10.48
N VAL A 297 -21.30 -21.22 9.93
CA VAL A 297 -21.69 -21.80 8.63
C VAL A 297 -22.99 -22.60 8.80
N PRO A 298 -24.03 -22.40 7.95
CA PRO A 298 -25.24 -23.21 7.98
C PRO A 298 -24.96 -24.71 8.00
N GLY A 299 -25.64 -25.43 8.90
CA GLY A 299 -25.45 -26.87 9.12
C GLY A 299 -24.24 -27.23 9.99
N ASN A 300 -23.42 -26.27 10.43
CA ASN A 300 -22.20 -26.46 11.21
C ASN A 300 -21.25 -27.52 10.61
N ILE A 301 -21.05 -27.43 9.29
CA ILE A 301 -20.21 -28.36 8.51
C ILE A 301 -18.70 -28.10 8.64
N GLY A 302 -18.30 -27.11 9.44
CA GLY A 302 -16.90 -26.75 9.70
C GLY A 302 -16.72 -25.23 9.90
N PRO A 303 -15.52 -24.78 10.34
CA PRO A 303 -15.23 -23.36 10.52
C PRO A 303 -15.37 -22.56 9.20
N PRO A 304 -15.83 -21.29 9.23
CA PRO A 304 -16.03 -20.49 8.01
C PRO A 304 -14.81 -20.41 7.08
N GLN A 305 -13.59 -20.27 7.62
CA GLN A 305 -12.36 -20.25 6.81
C GLN A 305 -12.10 -21.57 6.07
N TYR A 306 -12.30 -22.72 6.75
CA TYR A 306 -12.12 -24.04 6.15
C TYR A 306 -13.09 -24.27 4.98
N ILE A 307 -14.36 -23.87 5.14
CA ILE A 307 -15.38 -23.97 4.10
C ILE A 307 -15.11 -22.99 2.95
N LEU A 308 -14.61 -21.78 3.23
CA LEU A 308 -14.17 -20.83 2.20
C LEU A 308 -13.13 -21.48 1.28
N ASP A 309 -12.03 -21.99 1.84
CA ASP A 309 -10.91 -22.53 1.06
C ASP A 309 -11.20 -23.88 0.41
N LEU A 310 -11.89 -24.80 1.09
CA LEU A 310 -12.30 -26.08 0.53
C LEU A 310 -13.10 -25.89 -0.76
N TYR A 311 -14.17 -25.08 -0.72
CA TYR A 311 -15.04 -24.91 -1.88
C TYR A 311 -14.46 -23.98 -2.95
N ARG A 312 -13.54 -23.07 -2.58
CA ARG A 312 -12.68 -22.34 -3.55
C ARG A 312 -11.85 -23.32 -4.38
N ILE A 313 -11.14 -24.25 -3.73
CA ILE A 313 -10.30 -25.26 -4.41
C ILE A 313 -11.15 -26.23 -5.23
N ARG A 314 -12.30 -26.68 -4.73
CA ARG A 314 -13.25 -27.54 -5.48
C ARG A 314 -13.78 -26.83 -6.73
N SER A 315 -14.04 -25.53 -6.67
CA SER A 315 -14.42 -24.75 -7.87
C SER A 315 -13.29 -24.68 -8.90
N ALA A 316 -12.05 -24.45 -8.48
CA ALA A 316 -10.88 -24.46 -9.37
C ALA A 316 -10.71 -25.80 -10.10
N GLN A 317 -10.87 -26.92 -9.38
CA GLN A 317 -10.85 -28.26 -9.97
C GLN A 317 -11.96 -28.45 -11.02
N CYS A 318 -13.19 -28.03 -10.72
CA CYS A 318 -14.32 -28.10 -11.66
C CYS A 318 -14.06 -27.30 -12.95
N LEU A 319 -13.58 -26.05 -12.81
CA LEU A 319 -13.28 -25.17 -13.93
C LEU A 319 -12.12 -25.69 -14.79
N ALA A 320 -11.10 -26.28 -14.17
CA ALA A 320 -9.99 -26.91 -14.89
C ALA A 320 -10.43 -28.17 -15.66
N LEU A 321 -11.25 -29.04 -15.06
CA LEU A 321 -11.75 -30.26 -15.70
C LEU A 321 -12.62 -29.98 -16.94
N ASP A 322 -13.39 -28.90 -16.94
CA ASP A 322 -14.28 -28.52 -18.06
C ASP A 322 -13.58 -27.69 -19.16
N ASP A 323 -12.26 -27.46 -19.05
CA ASP A 323 -11.49 -26.51 -19.86
C ASP A 323 -12.13 -25.10 -19.87
N TYR A 324 -11.93 -24.36 -18.77
CA TYR A 324 -12.42 -22.98 -18.59
C TYR A 324 -11.97 -21.99 -19.67
N THR A 325 -11.02 -22.35 -20.55
CA THR A 325 -10.62 -21.49 -21.67
C THR A 325 -11.62 -21.52 -22.83
N ARG A 326 -12.53 -22.51 -22.89
CA ARG A 326 -13.57 -22.64 -23.91
C ARG A 326 -14.90 -22.02 -23.46
N PRO A 327 -15.59 -21.24 -24.32
CA PRO A 327 -16.96 -20.80 -24.08
C PRO A 327 -17.89 -21.93 -23.63
N GLY A 328 -18.76 -21.64 -22.66
CA GLY A 328 -19.73 -22.58 -22.10
C GLY A 328 -20.66 -21.88 -21.11
N LYS A 329 -21.85 -22.47 -20.87
CA LYS A 329 -22.83 -21.94 -19.92
C LYS A 329 -22.22 -21.84 -18.52
N TYR A 330 -22.50 -20.78 -17.78
CA TYR A 330 -22.04 -20.53 -16.41
C TYR A 330 -20.52 -20.31 -16.22
N LYS A 331 -19.67 -20.46 -17.25
CA LYS A 331 -18.21 -20.34 -17.08
C LYS A 331 -17.74 -18.92 -16.76
N VAL A 332 -18.34 -17.91 -17.39
CA VAL A 332 -17.95 -16.51 -17.15
C VAL A 332 -18.38 -16.08 -15.76
N GLU A 333 -19.59 -16.44 -15.37
CA GLU A 333 -20.21 -16.21 -14.07
C GLU A 333 -19.40 -16.88 -12.94
N ALA A 334 -19.05 -18.16 -13.11
CA ALA A 334 -18.24 -18.92 -12.16
C ALA A 334 -16.82 -18.36 -12.02
N LEU A 335 -16.20 -17.89 -13.11
CA LEU A 335 -14.88 -17.26 -13.04
C LEU A 335 -14.92 -15.83 -12.45
N ILE A 336 -16.00 -15.06 -12.66
CA ILE A 336 -16.18 -13.76 -11.99
C ILE A 336 -16.33 -13.96 -10.48
N LEU A 337 -17.10 -14.98 -10.04
CA LEU A 337 -17.12 -15.35 -8.63
C LEU A 337 -15.75 -15.85 -8.16
N TYR A 338 -15.06 -16.71 -8.90
CA TYR A 338 -13.74 -17.22 -8.47
C TYR A 338 -12.70 -16.09 -8.36
N PHE A 339 -12.75 -15.09 -9.25
CA PHE A 339 -12.02 -13.83 -9.10
C PHE A 339 -12.42 -13.10 -7.80
N GLY A 340 -13.71 -12.95 -7.52
CA GLY A 340 -14.21 -12.35 -6.27
C GLY A 340 -13.68 -13.03 -5.01
N ALA A 341 -13.62 -14.37 -4.99
CA ALA A 341 -13.07 -15.13 -3.87
C ALA A 341 -11.59 -14.84 -3.64
N GLU A 342 -10.75 -14.87 -4.68
CA GLU A 342 -9.32 -14.54 -4.52
C GLU A 342 -9.08 -13.05 -4.20
N TYR A 343 -9.95 -12.17 -4.71
CA TYR A 343 -9.87 -10.73 -4.51
C TYR A 343 -10.29 -10.28 -3.09
N LEU A 344 -11.31 -10.92 -2.50
CA LEU A 344 -11.86 -10.56 -1.18
C LEU A 344 -11.24 -11.35 -0.01
N ARG A 345 -10.60 -12.48 -0.30
CA ARG A 345 -9.83 -13.29 0.68
C ARG A 345 -8.59 -12.55 1.18
N LEU A 346 -7.94 -11.80 0.31
CA LEU A 346 -6.68 -11.10 0.60
C LEU A 346 -6.89 -9.60 0.78
N SER A 347 -5.99 -8.98 1.52
CA SER A 347 -5.99 -7.54 1.83
C SER A 347 -5.43 -6.68 0.69
N ASP A 348 -4.57 -7.25 -0.17
CA ASP A 348 -4.14 -6.70 -1.46
C ASP A 348 -4.59 -7.63 -2.58
N ALA A 349 -4.95 -7.06 -3.72
CA ALA A 349 -5.20 -7.85 -4.92
C ALA A 349 -3.88 -8.42 -5.45
N GLN A 350 -3.68 -9.75 -5.38
CA GLN A 350 -2.49 -10.39 -5.96
C GLN A 350 -2.47 -10.31 -7.48
N ARG A 351 -1.28 -10.16 -8.08
CA ARG A 351 -1.04 -10.07 -9.55
C ARG A 351 -1.75 -11.15 -10.39
N GLY A 352 -2.00 -12.33 -9.84
CA GLY A 352 -2.76 -13.38 -10.53
C GLY A 352 -4.22 -12.99 -10.83
N THR A 353 -4.84 -12.12 -10.04
CA THR A 353 -6.25 -11.73 -10.24
C THR A 353 -6.43 -10.83 -11.46
N SER A 354 -5.45 -10.00 -11.83
CA SER A 354 -5.49 -9.22 -13.09
C SER A 354 -5.26 -10.08 -14.33
N ILE A 355 -4.38 -11.08 -14.25
CA ILE A 355 -4.19 -12.10 -15.30
C ILE A 355 -5.50 -12.90 -15.48
N MET A 356 -6.16 -13.26 -14.38
CA MET A 356 -7.45 -13.93 -14.40
C MET A 356 -8.54 -13.05 -15.03
N MET A 357 -8.59 -11.75 -14.70
CA MET A 357 -9.52 -10.80 -15.33
C MET A 357 -9.31 -10.72 -16.85
N ALA A 358 -8.07 -10.70 -17.32
CA ALA A 358 -7.77 -10.76 -18.75
C ALA A 358 -8.30 -12.05 -19.41
N ILE A 359 -8.20 -13.21 -18.74
CA ILE A 359 -8.76 -14.48 -19.22
C ILE A 359 -10.30 -14.44 -19.23
N ILE A 360 -10.94 -13.91 -18.19
CA ILE A 360 -12.41 -13.76 -18.11
C ILE A 360 -12.92 -12.87 -19.24
N VAL A 361 -12.29 -11.71 -19.47
CA VAL A 361 -12.66 -10.80 -20.57
C VAL A 361 -12.47 -11.48 -21.93
N ARG A 362 -11.40 -12.25 -22.14
CA ARG A 362 -11.22 -13.03 -23.38
C ARG A 362 -12.29 -14.11 -23.54
N LEU A 363 -12.62 -14.86 -22.49
CA LEU A 363 -13.67 -15.89 -22.53
C LEU A 363 -15.05 -15.27 -22.81
N ALA A 364 -15.36 -14.13 -22.19
CA ALA A 364 -16.59 -13.38 -22.43
C ALA A 364 -16.65 -12.85 -23.87
N MET A 365 -15.53 -12.37 -24.42
CA MET A 365 -15.43 -11.98 -25.83
C MET A 365 -15.65 -13.18 -26.77
N HIS A 366 -15.01 -14.33 -26.52
CA HIS A 366 -15.24 -15.56 -27.29
C HIS A 366 -16.66 -16.13 -27.13
N SER A 367 -17.32 -15.89 -25.99
CA SER A 367 -18.74 -16.18 -25.74
C SER A 367 -19.70 -15.15 -26.37
N GLY A 368 -19.17 -14.14 -27.06
CA GLY A 368 -19.94 -13.10 -27.76
C GLY A 368 -20.64 -12.08 -26.86
N LEU A 369 -20.28 -11.96 -25.57
CA LEU A 369 -20.93 -11.04 -24.62
C LEU A 369 -20.65 -9.55 -24.94
N HIS A 370 -19.54 -9.29 -25.62
CA HIS A 370 -19.13 -7.97 -26.11
C HIS A 370 -19.91 -7.45 -27.34
N ARG A 371 -20.84 -8.24 -27.88
CA ARG A 371 -21.70 -7.86 -29.00
C ARG A 371 -23.14 -7.81 -28.51
N ASP A 372 -23.87 -6.76 -28.88
CA ASP A 372 -25.27 -6.63 -28.51
C ASP A 372 -26.05 -7.88 -28.97
N PRO A 373 -26.78 -8.57 -28.06
CA PRO A 373 -27.38 -9.86 -28.37
C PRO A 373 -28.41 -9.80 -29.50
N LYS A 374 -28.98 -8.62 -29.82
CA LYS A 374 -29.87 -8.41 -30.99
C LYS A 374 -29.23 -8.78 -32.34
N HIS A 375 -27.90 -8.90 -32.41
CA HIS A 375 -27.18 -9.30 -33.62
C HIS A 375 -27.19 -10.83 -33.86
N PHE A 376 -27.56 -11.64 -32.85
CA PHE A 376 -27.57 -13.09 -32.94
C PHE A 376 -28.99 -13.63 -33.13
N GLN A 377 -29.13 -14.68 -33.93
CA GLN A 377 -30.40 -15.40 -34.10
C GLN A 377 -30.43 -16.63 -33.19
N GLY A 378 -31.59 -16.93 -32.61
CA GLY A 378 -31.80 -18.14 -31.79
C GLY A 378 -31.49 -18.00 -30.30
N LEU A 379 -31.07 -16.82 -29.83
CA LEU A 379 -31.11 -16.49 -28.40
C LEU A 379 -32.53 -16.08 -27.99
N THR A 380 -32.91 -16.38 -26.75
CA THR A 380 -34.16 -15.92 -26.14
C THR A 380 -34.05 -14.48 -25.64
N VAL A 381 -35.21 -13.83 -25.42
CA VAL A 381 -35.29 -12.48 -24.84
C VAL A 381 -34.71 -12.45 -23.41
N PHE A 382 -34.91 -13.53 -22.65
CA PHE A 382 -34.24 -13.74 -21.36
C PHE A 382 -32.70 -13.74 -21.48
N GLU A 383 -32.15 -14.52 -22.42
CA GLU A 383 -30.70 -14.55 -22.65
C GLU A 383 -30.17 -13.21 -23.15
N HIS A 384 -30.95 -12.42 -23.89
CA HIS A 384 -30.55 -11.06 -24.28
C HIS A 384 -30.30 -10.19 -23.04
N GLU A 385 -31.21 -10.22 -22.06
CA GLU A 385 -31.08 -9.41 -20.85
C GLU A 385 -29.97 -9.91 -19.92
N MET A 386 -29.92 -11.22 -19.65
CA MET A 386 -28.87 -11.79 -18.78
C MET A 386 -27.46 -11.57 -19.34
N ARG A 387 -27.28 -11.64 -20.67
CA ARG A 387 -25.99 -11.33 -21.32
C ARG A 387 -25.59 -9.85 -21.19
N LYS A 388 -26.55 -8.91 -21.23
CA LYS A 388 -26.29 -7.48 -20.97
C LYS A 388 -25.88 -7.23 -19.53
N ARG A 389 -26.60 -7.80 -18.56
CA ARG A 389 -26.30 -7.70 -17.11
C ARG A 389 -24.88 -8.21 -16.83
N LEU A 390 -24.57 -9.43 -17.28
CA LEU A 390 -23.25 -10.07 -17.13
C LEU A 390 -22.11 -9.28 -17.81
N TRP A 391 -22.30 -8.81 -19.04
CA TRP A 391 -21.28 -7.99 -19.72
C TRP A 391 -21.03 -6.67 -18.99
N THR A 392 -22.08 -6.00 -18.53
CA THR A 392 -21.96 -4.71 -17.84
C THR A 392 -21.15 -4.85 -16.56
N ILE A 393 -21.47 -5.85 -15.72
CA ILE A 393 -20.74 -6.15 -14.48
C ILE A 393 -19.26 -6.47 -14.78
N LEU A 394 -18.97 -7.25 -15.82
CA LEU A 394 -17.60 -7.56 -16.22
C LEU A 394 -16.81 -6.31 -16.64
N VAL A 395 -17.42 -5.38 -17.38
CA VAL A 395 -16.78 -4.09 -17.73
C VAL A 395 -16.53 -3.24 -16.48
N GLU A 396 -17.43 -3.23 -15.50
CA GLU A 396 -17.22 -2.52 -14.23
C GLU A 396 -16.04 -3.07 -13.44
N ILE A 397 -15.91 -4.40 -13.36
CA ILE A 397 -14.80 -5.04 -12.64
C ILE A 397 -13.47 -4.81 -13.39
N ASP A 398 -13.44 -4.97 -14.72
CA ASP A 398 -12.21 -4.77 -15.52
C ASP A 398 -11.64 -3.36 -15.36
N VAL A 399 -12.47 -2.31 -15.40
CA VAL A 399 -12.02 -0.91 -15.22
C VAL A 399 -11.45 -0.65 -13.82
N LEU A 400 -12.06 -1.23 -12.78
CA LEU A 400 -11.62 -1.07 -11.39
C LEU A 400 -10.32 -1.85 -11.10
N VAL A 401 -10.19 -3.07 -11.64
CA VAL A 401 -8.98 -3.89 -11.57
C VAL A 401 -7.82 -3.23 -12.34
N ALA A 402 -8.08 -2.73 -13.55
CA ALA A 402 -7.10 -2.03 -14.38
C ALA A 402 -6.48 -0.83 -13.64
N PHE A 403 -7.32 0.00 -12.99
CA PHE A 403 -6.85 1.09 -12.13
C PHE A 403 -5.97 0.59 -10.97
N GLN A 404 -6.44 -0.40 -10.20
CA GLN A 404 -5.75 -0.90 -9.01
C GLN A 404 -4.36 -1.49 -9.32
N PHE A 405 -4.20 -2.15 -10.46
CA PHE A 405 -2.90 -2.70 -10.89
C PHE A 405 -2.04 -1.75 -11.73
N GLY A 406 -2.55 -0.58 -12.11
CA GLY A 406 -1.81 0.35 -12.97
C GLY A 406 -1.59 -0.19 -14.36
N LEU A 407 -2.65 -0.72 -14.98
CA LEU A 407 -2.65 -1.30 -16.32
C LEU A 407 -3.81 -0.72 -17.14
N PRO A 408 -3.72 -0.69 -18.48
CA PRO A 408 -4.87 -0.43 -19.34
C PRO A 408 -5.94 -1.52 -19.19
N GLY A 409 -7.22 -1.13 -19.25
CA GLY A 409 -8.35 -2.09 -19.25
C GLY A 409 -8.29 -3.09 -20.41
N ASN A 410 -8.72 -4.32 -20.16
CA ASN A 410 -8.81 -5.36 -21.18
C ASN A 410 -9.95 -5.07 -22.17
N VAL A 411 -11.02 -4.43 -21.69
CA VAL A 411 -12.12 -3.92 -22.50
C VAL A 411 -11.83 -2.48 -22.94
N GLN A 412 -12.00 -2.20 -24.24
CA GLN A 412 -11.98 -0.84 -24.78
C GLN A 412 -13.34 -0.54 -25.41
N HIS A 413 -13.91 0.63 -25.13
CA HIS A 413 -15.27 1.00 -25.56
C HIS A 413 -15.49 0.87 -27.08
N ARG A 414 -14.44 1.08 -27.89
CA ARG A 414 -14.49 0.93 -29.36
C ARG A 414 -14.67 -0.51 -29.88
N TYR A 415 -14.59 -1.53 -29.02
CA TYR A 415 -14.65 -2.94 -29.41
C TYR A 415 -15.90 -3.69 -28.90
N PHE A 416 -16.79 -3.03 -28.15
CA PHE A 416 -18.09 -3.61 -27.79
C PHE A 416 -19.24 -2.69 -28.21
N ASP A 417 -20.43 -3.26 -28.41
CA ASP A 417 -21.67 -2.50 -28.65
C ASP A 417 -22.89 -2.98 -27.85
N THR A 418 -22.68 -3.91 -26.92
CA THR A 418 -23.66 -4.33 -25.92
C THR A 418 -24.11 -3.13 -25.08
N GLY A 419 -25.40 -2.75 -25.22
CA GLY A 419 -26.01 -1.71 -24.39
C GLY A 419 -26.27 -2.17 -22.95
N LEU A 420 -26.60 -1.20 -22.09
CA LEU A 420 -26.95 -1.43 -20.68
C LEU A 420 -28.15 -2.40 -20.53
N PRO A 421 -28.24 -3.11 -19.38
CA PRO A 421 -29.44 -3.85 -18.97
C PRO A 421 -30.64 -2.92 -18.76
N HIS A 422 -31.83 -3.50 -18.78
CA HIS A 422 -33.09 -2.78 -18.58
C HIS A 422 -33.40 -2.63 -17.08
N ASN A 423 -34.00 -1.51 -16.67
CA ASN A 423 -34.39 -1.28 -15.27
C ASN A 423 -35.63 -2.11 -14.91
N LEU A 424 -35.45 -3.40 -14.59
CA LEU A 424 -36.50 -4.38 -14.28
C LEU A 424 -36.19 -5.16 -13.00
N HIS A 425 -37.22 -5.65 -12.32
CA HIS A 425 -37.08 -6.63 -11.23
C HIS A 425 -36.86 -8.05 -11.76
N ASP A 426 -36.49 -8.99 -10.88
CA ASP A 426 -36.31 -10.41 -11.25
C ASP A 426 -37.64 -11.20 -11.22
N GLU A 427 -38.75 -10.58 -10.83
CA GLU A 427 -40.11 -11.09 -11.04
C GLU A 427 -40.79 -10.52 -12.30
N ASP A 428 -40.16 -9.56 -13.00
CA ASP A 428 -40.71 -8.93 -14.21
C ASP A 428 -40.55 -9.80 -15.48
N PHE A 429 -39.63 -10.78 -15.50
CA PHE A 429 -39.33 -11.63 -16.67
C PHE A 429 -38.76 -13.00 -16.25
N ASP A 430 -38.73 -13.97 -17.18
CA ASP A 430 -38.28 -15.36 -16.97
C ASP A 430 -37.82 -16.01 -18.29
N GLU A 431 -37.45 -17.30 -18.32
CA GLU A 431 -37.07 -17.97 -19.59
C GLU A 431 -38.26 -18.33 -20.51
N THR A 432 -39.51 -18.02 -20.11
CA THR A 432 -40.71 -18.14 -20.97
C THR A 432 -41.06 -16.83 -21.67
N THR A 433 -40.48 -15.72 -21.22
CA THR A 433 -40.73 -14.36 -21.69
C THR A 433 -40.31 -14.17 -23.15
N THR A 434 -41.26 -13.73 -23.99
CA THR A 434 -41.09 -13.55 -25.44
C THR A 434 -40.91 -12.09 -25.88
N GLU A 435 -41.21 -11.13 -25.01
CA GLU A 435 -41.02 -9.69 -25.16
C GLU A 435 -40.79 -9.10 -23.76
N LEU A 436 -39.82 -8.19 -23.57
CA LEU A 436 -39.57 -7.61 -22.25
C LEU A 436 -40.68 -6.63 -21.86
N PRO A 437 -41.06 -6.56 -20.57
CA PRO A 437 -41.90 -5.49 -20.07
C PRO A 437 -41.21 -4.13 -20.17
N LEU A 438 -42.01 -3.06 -20.08
CA LEU A 438 -41.54 -1.69 -20.09
C LEU A 438 -40.64 -1.40 -18.87
N GLU A 439 -39.50 -0.73 -19.10
CA GLU A 439 -38.57 -0.34 -18.03
C GLU A 439 -39.25 0.47 -16.91
N ARG A 440 -38.91 0.12 -15.66
CA ARG A 440 -39.33 0.88 -14.49
C ARG A 440 -38.69 2.28 -14.52
N PRO A 441 -39.38 3.34 -14.04
CA PRO A 441 -38.77 4.66 -13.93
C PRO A 441 -37.59 4.63 -12.94
N PHE A 442 -36.57 5.44 -13.16
CA PHE A 442 -35.34 5.43 -12.32
C PHE A 442 -35.55 5.94 -10.88
N THR A 443 -36.77 6.33 -10.53
CA THR A 443 -37.24 6.57 -9.14
C THR A 443 -37.60 5.27 -8.40
N GLU A 444 -37.87 4.19 -9.12
CA GLU A 444 -38.18 2.86 -8.59
C GLU A 444 -36.90 2.02 -8.52
N ARG A 445 -36.59 1.48 -7.32
CA ARG A 445 -35.38 0.69 -7.09
C ARG A 445 -35.59 -0.76 -7.53
N THR A 446 -34.88 -1.18 -8.57
CA THR A 446 -34.75 -2.58 -9.00
C THR A 446 -33.36 -3.13 -8.62
N PRO A 447 -33.08 -4.45 -8.78
CA PRO A 447 -31.73 -4.99 -8.69
C PRO A 447 -30.76 -4.40 -9.73
N ALA A 448 -31.26 -4.10 -10.94
CA ALA A 448 -30.45 -3.59 -12.05
C ALA A 448 -30.09 -2.09 -11.93
N LEU A 449 -30.90 -1.28 -11.22
CA LEU A 449 -30.75 0.19 -11.18
C LEU A 449 -29.35 0.63 -10.74
N TYR A 450 -28.77 -0.02 -9.72
CA TYR A 450 -27.41 0.30 -9.25
C TYR A 450 -26.38 0.12 -10.35
N THR A 451 -26.37 -1.03 -11.03
CA THR A 451 -25.45 -1.35 -12.13
C THR A 451 -25.65 -0.39 -13.31
N ILE A 452 -26.90 -0.04 -13.65
CA ILE A 452 -27.21 0.92 -14.73
C ILE A 452 -26.65 2.33 -14.42
N VAL A 453 -26.68 2.76 -13.17
CA VAL A 453 -26.18 4.08 -12.73
C VAL A 453 -24.66 4.06 -12.55
N LYS A 454 -24.11 3.05 -11.87
CA LYS A 454 -22.67 2.88 -11.64
C LYS A 454 -21.91 2.75 -12.96
N SER A 455 -22.42 1.98 -13.93
CA SER A 455 -21.81 1.83 -15.25
C SER A 455 -21.57 3.17 -15.97
N ARG A 456 -22.43 4.18 -15.77
CA ARG A 456 -22.24 5.53 -16.36
C ARG A 456 -21.02 6.24 -15.78
N LEU A 457 -20.84 6.18 -14.46
CA LEU A 457 -19.65 6.71 -13.77
C LEU A 457 -18.40 5.90 -14.13
N VAL A 458 -18.54 4.57 -14.28
CA VAL A 458 -17.46 3.68 -14.71
C VAL A 458 -16.97 4.03 -16.11
N VAL A 459 -17.86 4.30 -17.07
CA VAL A 459 -17.45 4.71 -18.43
C VAL A 459 -16.74 6.06 -18.40
N ALA A 460 -17.23 7.04 -17.65
CA ALA A 460 -16.53 8.32 -17.46
C ALA A 460 -15.15 8.13 -16.79
N PHE A 461 -15.04 7.26 -15.80
CA PHE A 461 -13.77 6.91 -15.16
C PHE A 461 -12.82 6.16 -16.11
N GLY A 462 -13.33 5.27 -16.96
CA GLY A 462 -12.57 4.57 -17.99
C GLY A 462 -11.97 5.53 -19.03
N ASP A 463 -12.75 6.53 -19.47
CA ASP A 463 -12.26 7.62 -20.34
C ASP A 463 -11.16 8.45 -19.64
N ILE A 464 -11.33 8.74 -18.35
CA ILE A 464 -10.33 9.43 -17.53
C ILE A 464 -9.04 8.60 -17.45
N LEU A 465 -9.12 7.32 -17.07
CA LEU A 465 -7.97 6.42 -16.94
C LEU A 465 -7.20 6.30 -18.26
N ALA A 466 -7.92 6.02 -19.36
CA ALA A 466 -7.31 5.92 -20.69
C ALA A 466 -6.59 7.23 -21.06
N ARG A 467 -7.16 8.39 -20.74
CA ARG A 467 -6.55 9.69 -21.05
C ARG A 467 -5.42 10.09 -20.09
N MET A 468 -5.40 9.60 -18.86
CA MET A 468 -4.30 9.82 -17.92
C MET A 468 -3.08 8.93 -18.24
N ALA A 469 -3.32 7.69 -18.67
CA ALA A 469 -2.28 6.73 -19.10
C ALA A 469 -1.75 7.00 -20.53
N ASP A 470 -2.37 7.92 -21.28
CA ASP A 470 -1.93 8.30 -22.62
C ASP A 470 -0.52 8.94 -22.58
N ARG A 471 0.38 8.45 -23.46
CA ARG A 471 1.77 8.93 -23.59
C ARG A 471 1.87 10.45 -23.69
N ASP A 472 0.95 11.08 -24.41
CA ASP A 472 0.93 12.52 -24.62
C ASP A 472 -0.01 13.17 -23.59
N SER A 473 0.56 13.97 -22.69
CA SER A 473 -0.11 14.58 -21.53
C SER A 473 -1.47 15.22 -21.87
N PRO A 474 -2.48 15.07 -21.00
CA PRO A 474 -3.73 15.82 -21.12
C PRO A 474 -3.46 17.30 -20.94
N THR A 475 -3.96 18.12 -21.87
CA THR A 475 -4.02 19.58 -21.69
C THR A 475 -5.04 19.92 -20.62
N TYR A 476 -4.93 21.10 -20.02
CA TYR A 476 -5.87 21.52 -18.97
C TYR A 476 -7.32 21.60 -19.49
N GLY A 477 -7.51 21.99 -20.75
CA GLY A 477 -8.81 21.96 -21.41
C GLY A 477 -9.41 20.55 -21.54
N GLU A 478 -8.59 19.52 -21.78
CA GLU A 478 -9.05 18.12 -21.78
C GLU A 478 -9.43 17.64 -20.36
N VAL A 479 -8.69 18.07 -19.33
CA VAL A 479 -8.99 17.77 -17.93
C VAL A 479 -10.33 18.39 -17.52
N LEU A 480 -10.58 19.66 -17.85
CA LEU A 480 -11.87 20.30 -17.58
C LEU A 480 -13.02 19.64 -18.36
N ARG A 481 -12.83 19.30 -19.65
CA ARG A 481 -13.85 18.58 -20.43
C ARG A 481 -14.20 17.20 -19.86
N LEU A 482 -13.22 16.49 -19.30
CA LEU A 482 -13.45 15.22 -18.60
C LEU A 482 -14.14 15.42 -17.23
N ASN A 483 -13.87 16.53 -16.55
CA ASN A 483 -14.59 16.91 -15.33
C ASN A 483 -16.06 17.15 -15.64
N ASP A 484 -16.39 17.94 -16.66
CA ASP A 484 -17.78 18.22 -17.05
C ASP A 484 -18.56 16.94 -17.41
N GLN A 485 -17.87 15.95 -18.01
CA GLN A 485 -18.41 14.62 -18.31
C GLN A 485 -18.66 13.78 -17.04
N LEU A 486 -17.79 13.89 -16.03
CA LEU A 486 -17.90 13.19 -14.75
C LEU A 486 -18.95 13.82 -13.82
N GLU A 487 -18.93 15.15 -13.66
CA GLU A 487 -19.90 15.89 -12.85
C GLU A 487 -21.32 15.69 -13.40
N LYS A 488 -21.52 15.73 -14.73
CA LYS A 488 -22.82 15.37 -15.32
C LYS A 488 -23.26 13.95 -14.97
N ALA A 489 -22.36 12.98 -15.02
CA ALA A 489 -22.68 11.59 -14.67
C ALA A 489 -23.03 11.41 -13.17
N HIS A 490 -22.63 12.37 -12.31
CA HIS A 490 -23.04 12.46 -10.90
C HIS A 490 -24.37 13.18 -10.71
N GLU A 491 -24.61 14.29 -11.42
CA GLU A 491 -25.91 14.99 -11.43
C GLU A 491 -27.06 14.08 -11.90
N ASP A 492 -26.79 13.25 -12.93
CA ASP A 492 -27.71 12.25 -13.50
C ASP A 492 -27.99 11.05 -12.54
N ILE A 493 -27.36 10.97 -11.35
CA ILE A 493 -27.67 9.93 -10.34
C ILE A 493 -29.12 10.13 -9.83
N PRO A 494 -30.00 9.10 -9.87
CA PRO A 494 -31.37 9.21 -9.37
C PRO A 494 -31.43 9.45 -7.85
N PRO A 495 -32.40 10.22 -7.33
CA PRO A 495 -32.47 10.58 -5.91
C PRO A 495 -32.43 9.40 -4.92
N VAL A 496 -32.90 8.21 -5.32
CA VAL A 496 -32.84 7.01 -4.47
C VAL A 496 -31.41 6.49 -4.24
N LEU A 497 -30.49 6.71 -5.19
CA LEU A 497 -29.08 6.29 -5.17
C LEU A 497 -28.07 7.42 -4.89
N ARG A 498 -28.52 8.65 -4.60
CA ARG A 498 -27.62 9.75 -4.19
C ARG A 498 -27.06 9.51 -2.78
N ALA A 499 -25.85 10.01 -2.55
CA ALA A 499 -25.18 9.94 -1.25
C ALA A 499 -26.03 10.56 -0.12
N ARG A 500 -26.00 9.93 1.05
CA ARG A 500 -26.81 10.30 2.22
C ARG A 500 -26.10 9.83 3.49
N SER A 501 -26.02 10.66 4.52
CA SER A 501 -25.40 10.27 5.80
C SER A 501 -26.15 9.09 6.45
N PHE A 502 -25.43 8.29 7.24
CA PHE A 502 -26.03 7.19 8.01
C PHE A 502 -27.13 7.70 8.97
N SER A 503 -26.91 8.85 9.60
CA SER A 503 -27.86 9.53 10.49
C SER A 503 -29.19 9.93 9.83
N LEU A 504 -29.22 10.16 8.51
CA LEU A 504 -30.46 10.39 7.76
C LEU A 504 -31.02 9.10 7.14
N SER A 505 -30.20 8.05 7.05
CA SER A 505 -30.53 6.78 6.40
C SER A 505 -31.09 5.72 7.37
N ILE A 506 -31.59 6.13 8.54
CA ILE A 506 -31.98 5.21 9.64
C ILE A 506 -32.98 4.13 9.20
N GLY A 507 -33.97 4.50 8.37
CA GLY A 507 -34.97 3.58 7.82
C GLY A 507 -34.59 2.92 6.48
N ASP A 508 -33.44 3.26 5.90
CA ASP A 508 -33.03 2.74 4.59
C ASP A 508 -32.36 1.35 4.72
N PRO A 509 -32.61 0.41 3.79
CA PRO A 509 -31.93 -0.89 3.75
C PRO A 509 -30.40 -0.75 3.67
N ILE A 510 -29.68 -1.66 4.35
CA ILE A 510 -28.22 -1.62 4.46
C ILE A 510 -27.54 -1.71 3.08
N ASP A 511 -28.05 -2.57 2.21
CA ASP A 511 -27.66 -2.71 0.82
C ASP A 511 -27.87 -1.42 0.00
N LEU A 512 -28.92 -0.63 0.29
CA LEU A 512 -29.12 0.68 -0.35
C LEU A 512 -28.11 1.72 0.16
N ILE A 513 -27.74 1.68 1.44
CA ILE A 513 -26.71 2.54 2.03
C ILE A 513 -25.34 2.23 1.39
N MET A 514 -24.98 0.94 1.29
CA MET A 514 -23.75 0.48 0.63
C MET A 514 -23.69 0.90 -0.85
N GLN A 515 -24.78 0.73 -1.60
CA GLN A 515 -24.89 1.12 -3.01
C GLN A 515 -24.65 2.63 -3.22
N ARG A 516 -25.28 3.49 -2.43
CA ARG A 516 -25.06 4.96 -2.48
C ARG A 516 -23.60 5.32 -2.22
N LEU A 517 -23.01 4.69 -1.21
CA LEU A 517 -21.65 4.97 -0.76
C LEU A 517 -20.59 4.52 -1.77
N TRP A 518 -20.73 3.35 -2.39
CA TRP A 518 -19.83 2.91 -3.47
C TRP A 518 -19.92 3.79 -4.73
N ILE A 519 -21.13 4.26 -5.08
CA ILE A 519 -21.33 5.23 -6.17
C ILE A 519 -20.58 6.54 -5.88
N GLU A 520 -20.72 7.07 -4.66
CA GLU A 520 -20.08 8.31 -4.24
C GLU A 520 -18.54 8.18 -4.17
N LEU A 521 -18.02 7.14 -3.50
CA LEU A 521 -16.58 6.88 -3.42
C LEU A 521 -15.95 6.72 -4.82
N MET A 522 -16.67 6.10 -5.77
CA MET A 522 -16.19 5.98 -7.15
C MET A 522 -16.11 7.33 -7.88
N TYR A 523 -17.07 8.23 -7.66
CA TYR A 523 -17.05 9.60 -8.19
C TYR A 523 -15.91 10.44 -7.56
N LEU A 524 -15.71 10.35 -6.24
CA LEU A 524 -14.64 11.06 -5.54
C LEU A 524 -13.24 10.55 -5.98
N LYS A 525 -13.07 9.23 -6.10
CA LYS A 525 -11.89 8.59 -6.71
C LYS A 525 -11.61 9.15 -8.11
N ALA A 526 -12.62 9.22 -8.97
CA ALA A 526 -12.48 9.74 -10.33
C ALA A 526 -12.06 11.23 -10.36
N ARG A 527 -12.63 12.08 -9.49
CA ARG A 527 -12.22 13.50 -9.35
C ARG A 527 -10.76 13.64 -8.92
N VAL A 528 -10.31 12.85 -7.94
CA VAL A 528 -8.89 12.84 -7.52
C VAL A 528 -7.96 12.41 -8.66
N VAL A 529 -8.26 11.28 -9.30
CA VAL A 529 -7.45 10.70 -10.39
C VAL A 529 -7.33 11.64 -11.59
N LEU A 530 -8.40 12.37 -11.92
CA LEU A 530 -8.43 13.35 -13.01
C LEU A 530 -7.61 14.62 -12.69
N HIS A 531 -7.74 15.17 -11.48
CA HIS A 531 -7.20 16.50 -11.17
C HIS A 531 -5.79 16.51 -10.59
N ARG A 532 -5.30 15.40 -10.02
CA ARG A 532 -4.01 15.32 -9.31
C ARG A 532 -2.83 15.90 -10.10
N ARG A 533 -2.82 15.77 -11.43
CA ARG A 533 -1.69 16.23 -12.27
C ARG A 533 -1.53 17.75 -12.31
N TYR A 534 -2.62 18.50 -12.16
CA TYR A 534 -2.60 19.96 -12.10
C TYR A 534 -2.66 20.50 -10.66
N PHE A 535 -2.60 19.61 -9.65
CA PHE A 535 -2.67 19.95 -8.24
C PHE A 535 -1.49 20.80 -7.75
N ALA A 536 -0.26 20.37 -8.07
CA ALA A 536 0.96 21.06 -7.64
C ALA A 536 1.08 22.44 -8.31
N LEU A 537 0.81 22.50 -9.62
CA LEU A 537 0.74 23.76 -10.38
C LEU A 537 -0.30 24.72 -9.78
N GLY A 538 -1.45 24.20 -9.30
CA GLY A 538 -2.48 24.95 -8.58
C GLY A 538 -2.09 25.50 -7.20
N ARG A 539 -0.86 25.29 -6.72
CA ARG A 539 -0.27 26.05 -5.60
C ARG A 539 0.26 27.43 -6.05
N ASN A 540 0.82 27.50 -7.26
CA ASN A 540 1.65 28.62 -7.72
C ASN A 540 1.01 29.42 -8.87
N ASP A 541 0.08 28.82 -9.63
CA ASP A 541 -0.64 29.46 -10.73
C ASP A 541 -2.16 29.29 -10.56
N GLN A 542 -2.83 30.43 -10.42
CA GLN A 542 -4.27 30.53 -10.18
C GLN A 542 -5.12 29.85 -11.26
N ARG A 543 -4.61 29.67 -12.49
CA ARG A 543 -5.31 28.97 -13.58
C ARG A 543 -5.60 27.51 -13.26
N TYR A 544 -4.77 26.87 -12.42
CA TYR A 544 -4.88 25.46 -12.03
C TYR A 544 -5.49 25.26 -10.63
N ALA A 545 -5.78 26.35 -9.91
CA ALA A 545 -6.41 26.31 -8.60
C ALA A 545 -7.72 25.48 -8.53
N PRO A 546 -8.59 25.42 -9.57
CA PRO A 546 -9.78 24.55 -9.54
C PRO A 546 -9.43 23.07 -9.39
N SER A 547 -8.31 22.60 -9.95
CA SER A 547 -7.88 21.21 -9.81
C SER A 547 -7.27 20.91 -8.44
N ARG A 548 -6.51 21.86 -7.87
CA ARG A 548 -6.08 21.74 -6.47
C ARG A 548 -7.29 21.70 -5.52
N PHE A 549 -8.31 22.53 -5.77
CA PHE A 549 -9.56 22.50 -5.00
C PHE A 549 -10.30 21.16 -5.14
N ASN A 550 -10.55 20.69 -6.37
CA ASN A 550 -11.29 19.44 -6.60
C ASN A 550 -10.62 18.22 -5.95
N CYS A 551 -9.29 18.11 -5.96
CA CYS A 551 -8.59 17.04 -5.24
C CYS A 551 -8.79 17.15 -3.72
N ILE A 552 -8.66 18.34 -3.13
CA ILE A 552 -8.80 18.53 -1.67
C ILE A 552 -10.24 18.26 -1.23
N ASP A 553 -11.23 18.79 -1.94
CA ASP A 553 -12.65 18.55 -1.68
C ASP A 553 -13.01 17.06 -1.80
N ALA A 554 -12.57 16.39 -2.87
CA ALA A 554 -12.86 14.98 -3.08
C ALA A 554 -12.18 14.08 -2.03
N ALA A 555 -10.89 14.32 -1.75
CA ALA A 555 -10.15 13.58 -0.74
C ALA A 555 -10.71 13.79 0.68
N THR A 556 -11.10 15.03 1.02
CA THR A 556 -11.74 15.35 2.31
C THR A 556 -13.01 14.52 2.51
N LYS A 557 -13.90 14.50 1.51
CA LYS A 557 -15.15 13.73 1.55
C LYS A 557 -14.90 12.23 1.64
N THR A 558 -13.91 11.69 0.93
CA THR A 558 -13.52 10.28 1.01
C THR A 558 -13.09 9.88 2.42
N LEU A 559 -12.36 10.72 3.15
CA LEU A 559 -12.00 10.46 4.55
C LEU A 559 -13.15 10.70 5.54
N GLU A 560 -14.04 11.68 5.29
CA GLU A 560 -15.29 11.82 6.06
C GLU A 560 -16.17 10.55 5.94
N TYR A 561 -16.26 9.96 4.75
CA TYR A 561 -16.91 8.66 4.56
C TYR A 561 -16.17 7.50 5.22
N GLN A 562 -14.82 7.47 5.20
CA GLN A 562 -14.04 6.46 5.92
C GLN A 562 -14.35 6.47 7.42
N PHE A 563 -14.43 7.67 8.02
CA PHE A 563 -14.75 7.86 9.44
C PHE A 563 -16.17 7.34 9.77
N ASP A 564 -17.18 7.78 9.01
CA ASP A 564 -18.58 7.37 9.22
C ASP A 564 -18.73 5.83 9.02
N VAL A 565 -18.05 5.23 8.04
CA VAL A 565 -18.04 3.78 7.78
C VAL A 565 -17.36 3.00 8.90
N ASN A 566 -16.18 3.42 9.35
CA ASN A 566 -15.46 2.74 10.42
C ASN A 566 -16.30 2.72 11.71
N THR A 567 -16.97 3.83 12.02
CA THR A 567 -17.93 3.94 13.13
C THR A 567 -19.07 2.93 13.02
N GLU A 568 -19.68 2.81 11.83
CA GLU A 568 -20.83 1.93 11.59
C GLU A 568 -20.46 0.43 11.48
N ILE A 569 -19.17 0.10 11.34
CA ILE A 569 -18.64 -1.28 11.31
C ILE A 569 -18.27 -1.80 12.72
N GLN A 570 -18.14 -0.92 13.72
CA GLN A 570 -17.94 -1.34 15.11
C GLN A 570 -19.16 -2.07 15.69
N PRO A 571 -19.00 -2.90 16.74
CA PRO A 571 -20.12 -3.61 17.38
C PRO A 571 -21.26 -2.65 17.77
N GLY A 572 -22.47 -2.94 17.30
CA GLY A 572 -23.66 -2.10 17.48
C GLY A 572 -23.97 -1.14 16.32
N GLY A 573 -23.01 -0.89 15.42
CA GLY A 573 -23.23 -0.13 14.19
C GLY A 573 -24.00 -0.91 13.10
N ARG A 574 -24.57 -0.19 12.13
CA ARG A 574 -25.45 -0.72 11.05
C ARG A 574 -24.73 -1.64 10.07
N LEU A 575 -23.41 -1.47 9.91
CA LEU A 575 -22.55 -2.26 9.05
C LEU A 575 -21.73 -3.31 9.82
N SER A 576 -21.97 -3.49 11.12
CA SER A 576 -21.21 -4.40 12.00
C SER A 576 -21.15 -5.86 11.51
N LYS A 577 -22.17 -6.33 10.79
CA LYS A 577 -22.22 -7.65 10.12
C LYS A 577 -21.74 -7.65 8.66
N GLU A 578 -21.58 -6.47 8.06
CA GLU A 578 -21.20 -6.29 6.65
C GLU A 578 -19.72 -5.90 6.52
N ARG A 579 -18.84 -6.40 7.41
CA ARG A 579 -17.42 -6.01 7.45
C ARG A 579 -16.67 -6.26 6.13
N TRP A 580 -17.18 -7.18 5.32
CA TRP A 580 -16.70 -7.47 3.95
C TRP A 580 -16.85 -6.29 2.98
N PHE A 581 -17.70 -5.31 3.29
CA PHE A 581 -17.87 -4.06 2.55
C PHE A 581 -16.53 -3.30 2.38
N LEU A 582 -15.65 -3.38 3.39
CA LEU A 582 -14.28 -2.91 3.30
C LEU A 582 -13.42 -3.92 2.52
N SER A 583 -13.39 -3.73 1.21
CA SER A 583 -12.52 -4.45 0.28
C SER A 583 -11.23 -3.67 0.02
N SER A 584 -10.21 -4.36 -0.54
CA SER A 584 -8.94 -3.78 -0.99
C SER A 584 -9.15 -2.51 -1.85
N LEU A 585 -10.15 -2.51 -2.74
CA LEU A 585 -10.53 -1.36 -3.56
C LEU A 585 -10.85 -0.09 -2.73
N SER A 586 -11.59 -0.25 -1.64
CA SER A 586 -11.98 0.86 -0.76
C SER A 586 -10.79 1.35 0.06
N THR A 587 -9.93 0.44 0.52
CA THR A 587 -8.68 0.79 1.22
C THR A 587 -7.77 1.66 0.35
N HIS A 588 -7.61 1.34 -0.95
CA HIS A 588 -6.83 2.19 -1.86
C HIS A 588 -7.44 3.59 -2.07
N ASP A 589 -8.77 3.73 -2.03
CA ASP A 589 -9.44 5.04 -2.15
C ASP A 589 -9.15 5.93 -0.94
N PHE A 590 -9.19 5.36 0.26
CA PHE A 590 -8.83 6.05 1.50
C PHE A 590 -7.35 6.42 1.53
N LEU A 591 -6.46 5.51 1.12
CA LEU A 591 -5.02 5.76 1.02
C LEU A 591 -4.72 6.90 0.03
N LEU A 592 -5.31 6.85 -1.18
CA LEU A 592 -5.14 7.90 -2.20
C LEU A 592 -5.69 9.26 -1.73
N ALA A 593 -6.82 9.28 -1.03
CA ALA A 593 -7.35 10.50 -0.43
C ALA A 593 -6.39 11.08 0.63
N ASN A 594 -5.87 10.24 1.52
CA ASN A 594 -4.93 10.67 2.55
C ASN A 594 -3.66 11.29 1.94
N MET A 595 -3.06 10.64 0.94
CA MET A 595 -1.91 11.18 0.18
C MET A 595 -2.19 12.58 -0.37
N MET A 596 -3.35 12.81 -0.99
CA MET A 596 -3.70 14.11 -1.56
C MET A 596 -3.90 15.21 -0.51
N LEU A 597 -4.34 14.89 0.71
CA LEU A 597 -4.44 15.86 1.80
C LEU A 597 -3.09 16.14 2.46
N CYS A 598 -2.21 15.15 2.58
CA CYS A 598 -0.82 15.36 2.97
C CYS A 598 -0.13 16.34 2.00
N LEU A 599 -0.29 16.12 0.69
CA LEU A 599 0.20 17.05 -0.35
C LEU A 599 -0.48 18.42 -0.35
N ALA A 600 -1.66 18.56 0.27
CA ALA A 600 -2.34 19.85 0.34
C ALA A 600 -1.63 20.84 1.26
N GLN A 601 -0.90 20.34 2.26
CA GLN A 601 -0.23 21.15 3.28
C GLN A 601 0.99 21.89 2.68
N PRO A 602 1.07 23.22 2.81
CA PRO A 602 2.31 23.95 2.59
C PRO A 602 3.18 23.92 3.85
N GLY A 603 4.49 24.13 3.70
CA GLY A 603 5.33 24.46 4.85
C GLY A 603 4.90 25.81 5.46
N GLY A 604 4.38 25.77 6.69
CA GLY A 604 4.15 26.92 7.57
C GLY A 604 3.35 28.10 7.02
N VAL A 605 2.02 28.09 7.15
CA VAL A 605 1.17 29.29 6.96
C VAL A 605 0.16 29.43 8.11
N ASP A 606 0.04 30.66 8.60
CA ASP A 606 -0.93 31.11 9.62
C ASP A 606 -2.40 30.94 9.15
N LEU A 607 -3.23 30.33 10.01
CA LEU A 607 -4.65 30.05 9.75
C LEU A 607 -5.56 31.31 9.72
N ASN A 608 -5.04 32.50 10.05
CA ASN A 608 -5.83 33.71 10.17
C ASN A 608 -6.21 34.40 8.84
N GLN A 609 -5.62 34.03 7.69
CA GLN A 609 -5.93 34.67 6.40
C GLN A 609 -6.89 33.85 5.52
N ARG A 610 -8.18 34.16 5.60
CA ARG A 610 -9.22 33.68 4.66
C ARG A 610 -9.31 34.57 3.41
N PRO A 611 -9.20 34.03 2.18
CA PRO A 611 -9.81 34.63 1.01
C PRO A 611 -11.35 34.64 1.17
N SER A 612 -12.00 35.74 0.82
CA SER A 612 -13.43 35.95 1.10
C SER A 612 -14.36 35.28 0.08
N TYR A 613 -14.56 33.97 0.20
CA TYR A 613 -15.71 33.27 -0.39
C TYR A 613 -16.49 32.52 0.69
N GLN A 614 -17.79 32.79 0.78
CA GLN A 614 -18.68 32.17 1.78
C GLN A 614 -19.11 30.78 1.32
N PHE A 615 -18.77 29.75 2.08
CA PHE A 615 -19.46 28.46 2.06
C PHE A 615 -20.04 28.16 3.44
N ALA A 616 -21.23 27.57 3.44
CA ALA A 616 -22.00 27.28 4.65
C ALA A 616 -21.87 25.79 5.03
N SER A 617 -20.74 25.42 5.63
CA SER A 617 -20.56 24.17 6.38
C SER A 617 -19.92 24.48 7.74
N GLY A 618 -20.40 23.83 8.79
CA GLY A 618 -20.10 24.20 10.18
C GLY A 618 -18.79 23.65 10.72
N GLU A 619 -18.37 24.20 11.87
CA GLU A 619 -17.11 23.90 12.58
C GLU A 619 -16.91 22.40 12.92
N SER A 620 -17.99 21.62 12.88
CA SER A 620 -18.03 20.15 12.95
C SER A 620 -17.08 19.46 11.96
N SER A 621 -17.04 19.87 10.69
CA SER A 621 -16.21 19.20 9.67
C SER A 621 -14.72 19.38 9.96
N SER A 622 -14.28 20.56 10.39
CA SER A 622 -12.88 20.81 10.76
C SER A 622 -12.36 19.96 11.92
N LEU A 623 -13.24 19.49 12.81
CA LEU A 623 -12.89 18.53 13.87
C LEU A 623 -12.80 17.09 13.33
N ARG A 624 -13.74 16.66 12.47
CA ARG A 624 -13.74 15.34 11.82
C ARG A 624 -12.49 15.11 10.98
N ILE A 625 -12.10 16.11 10.18
CA ILE A 625 -10.92 16.06 9.30
C ILE A 625 -9.62 15.86 10.10
N ARG A 626 -9.53 16.38 11.33
CA ARG A 626 -8.36 16.19 12.21
C ARG A 626 -8.31 14.81 12.88
N ALA A 627 -9.47 14.16 13.07
CA ALA A 627 -9.55 12.83 13.69
C ALA A 627 -9.32 11.68 12.68
N ALA A 628 -9.56 11.89 11.39
CA ALA A 628 -9.50 10.83 10.38
C ALA A 628 -8.18 10.01 10.36
N PRO A 629 -6.98 10.59 10.51
CA PRO A 629 -5.74 9.81 10.56
C PRO A 629 -5.63 8.95 11.84
N GLN A 630 -6.11 9.44 12.98
CA GLN A 630 -6.03 8.74 14.26
C GLN A 630 -6.96 7.51 14.31
N LEU A 631 -8.12 7.55 13.65
CA LEU A 631 -9.04 6.41 13.59
C LEU A 631 -8.57 5.25 12.68
N ILE A 632 -7.48 5.42 11.91
CA ILE A 632 -6.85 4.31 11.19
C ILE A 632 -6.09 3.38 12.16
N LEU A 633 -5.56 3.93 13.25
CA LEU A 633 -4.77 3.17 14.25
C LEU A 633 -5.62 2.63 15.40
N GLY A 634 -6.73 3.28 15.74
CA GLY A 634 -7.66 2.83 16.79
C GLY A 634 -8.60 1.66 16.39
N ALA A 635 -8.37 1.00 15.26
CA ALA A 635 -9.22 -0.08 14.76
C ALA A 635 -8.40 -1.34 14.43
N ASN A 636 -8.84 -2.49 14.95
CA ASN A 636 -8.14 -3.78 14.87
C ASN A 636 -8.14 -4.39 13.45
N TYR A 637 -7.33 -3.82 12.55
CA TYR A 637 -7.08 -4.32 11.18
C TYR A 637 -5.77 -5.11 11.05
N SER A 638 -5.11 -5.48 12.16
CA SER A 638 -3.81 -6.18 12.18
C SER A 638 -3.77 -7.53 11.45
N ALA A 639 -4.93 -8.19 11.28
CA ALA A 639 -5.07 -9.44 10.52
C ALA A 639 -5.45 -9.24 9.03
N ALA A 640 -5.56 -8.00 8.55
CA ALA A 640 -6.15 -7.69 7.24
C ALA A 640 -5.47 -6.51 6.51
N LEU A 641 -4.17 -6.30 6.70
CA LEU A 641 -3.34 -5.45 5.83
C LEU A 641 -2.17 -6.26 5.23
N PRO A 642 -1.69 -5.93 4.01
CA PRO A 642 -0.61 -6.64 3.33
C PRO A 642 0.77 -6.01 3.57
N ASP A 643 1.84 -6.80 3.46
CA ASP A 643 3.23 -6.34 3.50
C ASP A 643 3.53 -5.17 2.52
N MET A 644 2.87 -5.14 1.36
CA MET A 644 2.98 -4.04 0.39
C MET A 644 2.32 -2.74 0.89
N ALA A 645 1.06 -2.78 1.37
CA ALA A 645 0.46 -1.59 1.97
C ALA A 645 1.13 -1.21 3.29
N GLN A 646 1.71 -2.15 4.03
CA GLN A 646 2.50 -1.89 5.23
C GLN A 646 3.79 -1.11 4.88
N LYS A 647 4.50 -1.50 3.81
CA LYS A 647 5.66 -0.77 3.28
C LYS A 647 5.30 0.59 2.67
N ALA A 648 4.19 0.69 1.96
CA ALA A 648 3.69 1.96 1.45
C ALA A 648 3.21 2.88 2.59
N LEU A 649 2.62 2.34 3.65
CA LEU A 649 2.27 3.06 4.86
C LEU A 649 3.55 3.58 5.53
N PHE A 650 4.59 2.77 5.70
CA PHE A 650 5.91 3.22 6.19
C PHE A 650 6.49 4.37 5.32
N ALA A 651 6.43 4.26 4.00
CA ALA A 651 6.91 5.32 3.09
C ALA A 651 6.09 6.62 3.18
N VAL A 652 4.76 6.53 3.36
CA VAL A 652 3.87 7.69 3.55
C VAL A 652 4.04 8.30 4.93
N VAL A 653 4.16 7.48 5.98
CA VAL A 653 4.39 7.92 7.38
C VAL A 653 5.69 8.70 7.52
N LEU A 654 6.74 8.35 6.75
CA LEU A 654 7.99 9.11 6.65
C LEU A 654 7.85 10.47 5.93
N GLY A 655 6.75 10.70 5.20
CA GLY A 655 6.47 11.95 4.48
C GLY A 655 5.43 12.84 5.16
N ALA A 656 4.36 12.25 5.71
CA ALA A 656 3.31 12.95 6.44
C ALA A 656 2.48 11.97 7.31
N VAL A 657 2.18 12.40 8.54
CA VAL A 657 1.56 11.58 9.60
C VAL A 657 2.49 10.47 10.09
N SER A 658 3.51 10.86 10.86
CA SER A 658 3.50 10.61 12.32
C SER A 658 2.47 9.56 12.76
N ALA A 659 2.81 8.27 12.65
CA ALA A 659 1.90 7.18 12.94
C ALA A 659 1.56 7.14 14.44
N ALA A 660 0.29 7.38 14.79
CA ALA A 660 -0.18 7.50 16.19
C ALA A 660 -0.35 6.16 16.91
N ALA A 661 0.79 5.49 17.11
CA ALA A 661 1.12 4.61 18.23
C ALA A 661 2.62 4.85 18.49
N HIS A 662 3.10 5.03 19.71
CA HIS A 662 2.88 4.16 20.87
C HIS A 662 2.33 4.93 22.07
N GLY A 663 2.98 4.84 23.24
CA GLY A 663 2.49 5.43 24.48
C GLY A 663 3.40 6.51 25.06
N PHE A 664 2.90 7.15 26.11
CA PHE A 664 3.63 8.09 26.97
C PHE A 664 3.12 7.95 28.41
N VAL A 665 3.87 8.47 29.40
CA VAL A 665 3.39 8.55 30.78
C VAL A 665 2.35 9.68 30.85
N GLU A 666 1.10 9.37 31.17
CA GLU A 666 0.01 10.35 31.27
C GLU A 666 0.03 11.12 32.59
N THR A 667 0.20 10.39 33.70
CA THR A 667 0.16 10.97 35.05
C THR A 667 1.15 10.28 35.99
N ILE A 668 1.57 11.03 37.01
CA ILE A 668 2.45 10.56 38.09
C ILE A 668 1.70 10.73 39.41
N THR A 669 1.56 9.66 40.18
CA THR A 669 0.95 9.70 41.52
C THR A 669 1.99 9.37 42.59
N VAL A 670 2.04 10.18 43.65
CA VAL A 670 2.92 9.95 44.81
C VAL A 670 2.22 10.45 46.08
N ASN A 671 2.31 9.69 47.16
CA ASN A 671 1.66 10.01 48.46
C ASN A 671 0.15 10.36 48.35
N GLY A 672 -0.56 9.71 47.42
CA GLY A 672 -1.99 9.94 47.17
C GLY A 672 -2.32 11.24 46.40
N LYS A 673 -1.33 11.96 45.87
CA LYS A 673 -1.50 13.11 44.99
C LYS A 673 -1.02 12.79 43.58
N THR A 674 -1.90 12.98 42.62
CA THR A 674 -1.62 12.86 41.18
C THR A 674 -1.17 14.20 40.58
N TYR A 675 -0.30 14.12 39.59
CA TYR A 675 0.23 15.22 38.78
C TYR A 675 0.09 14.84 37.30
N ASP A 676 -0.41 15.75 36.48
CA ASP A 676 -0.44 15.59 35.01
C ASP A 676 1.00 15.64 34.46
N ASN A 677 1.31 14.78 33.51
CA ASN A 677 2.59 14.81 32.80
C ASN A 677 2.51 15.68 31.53
N TYR A 678 3.60 15.78 30.77
CA TYR A 678 3.56 16.32 29.42
C TYR A 678 2.77 15.38 28.49
N ASN A 679 1.71 15.90 27.86
CA ASN A 679 0.89 15.16 26.91
C ASN A 679 1.19 15.63 25.47
N PRO A 680 2.05 14.91 24.70
CA PRO A 680 2.46 15.31 23.35
C PRO A 680 1.30 15.35 22.34
N SER A 681 0.23 14.58 22.55
CA SER A 681 -0.93 14.54 21.65
C SER A 681 -1.87 15.75 21.81
N THR A 682 -1.71 16.57 22.85
CA THR A 682 -2.63 17.69 23.14
C THR A 682 -1.95 19.01 23.48
N PHE A 683 -0.81 19.00 24.19
CA PHE A 683 -0.19 20.23 24.65
C PHE A 683 0.41 21.09 23.51
N PRO A 684 1.05 20.55 22.46
CA PRO A 684 1.47 21.32 21.29
C PRO A 684 0.33 22.04 20.54
N TYR A 685 -0.90 21.57 20.71
CA TYR A 685 -2.09 22.10 20.05
C TYR A 685 -2.94 23.01 20.96
N ASN A 686 -2.56 23.13 22.24
CA ASN A 686 -3.19 24.03 23.19
C ASN A 686 -2.47 25.40 23.16
N PRO A 687 -3.17 26.52 22.89
CA PRO A 687 -2.55 27.86 22.91
C PRO A 687 -2.13 28.34 24.31
N SER A 688 -2.43 27.59 25.37
CA SER A 688 -1.96 27.83 26.74
C SER A 688 -1.87 26.48 27.48
N PRO A 689 -0.82 25.67 27.23
CA PRO A 689 -0.65 24.37 27.87
C PRO A 689 -0.36 24.53 29.38
N PRO A 690 -0.76 23.55 30.22
CA PRO A 690 -0.50 23.60 31.66
C PRO A 690 0.99 23.42 31.96
N ILE A 691 1.46 24.06 33.04
CA ILE A 691 2.86 23.98 33.48
C ILE A 691 3.07 22.69 34.29
N VAL A 692 3.59 21.66 33.61
CA VAL A 692 3.79 20.30 34.15
C VAL A 692 5.25 20.00 34.53
N PRO A 693 5.50 19.01 35.40
CA PRO A 693 6.84 18.52 35.73
C PRO A 693 7.46 17.65 34.62
N GLY A 694 6.64 17.12 33.71
CA GLY A 694 7.10 16.42 32.52
C GLY A 694 7.82 17.33 31.54
N TRP A 695 8.89 16.82 30.93
CA TRP A 695 9.63 17.51 29.88
C TRP A 695 8.81 17.61 28.59
N THR A 696 8.87 18.77 27.94
CA THR A 696 8.22 19.00 26.64
C THR A 696 9.09 18.40 25.54
N ALA A 697 8.51 17.60 24.65
CA ALA A 697 9.23 16.98 23.54
C ALA A 697 8.36 16.88 22.27
N ASP A 698 9.00 16.81 21.11
CA ASP A 698 8.36 16.75 19.79
C ASP A 698 8.16 15.29 19.35
N PHE A 699 7.07 14.70 19.82
CA PHE A 699 6.63 13.34 19.47
C PHE A 699 5.09 13.21 19.47
N PRO A 700 4.35 14.02 18.69
CA PRO A 700 2.89 13.92 18.58
C PRO A 700 2.42 12.63 17.87
N ASP A 701 3.33 11.88 17.27
CA ASP A 701 3.17 10.48 16.84
C ASP A 701 3.10 9.49 18.02
N LEU A 702 3.56 9.86 19.21
CA LEU A 702 3.89 8.92 20.29
C LEU A 702 4.98 7.90 19.91
N GLY A 703 5.76 8.20 18.86
CA GLY A 703 6.85 7.35 18.36
C GLY A 703 8.13 7.50 19.18
N PHE A 704 9.11 6.64 18.91
CA PHE A 704 10.35 6.46 19.68
C PHE A 704 11.49 7.44 19.35
N VAL A 705 12.63 7.23 20.01
CA VAL A 705 14.00 7.56 19.56
C VAL A 705 14.66 6.27 19.05
N GLU A 706 15.39 6.33 17.93
CA GLU A 706 16.01 5.16 17.29
C GLU A 706 17.45 4.89 17.78
N PRO A 707 17.99 3.64 17.64
CA PRO A 707 19.35 3.31 18.03
C PRO A 707 20.44 4.19 17.41
N ALA A 708 20.31 4.58 16.13
CA ALA A 708 21.23 5.50 15.46
C ALA A 708 21.30 6.89 16.12
N ALA A 709 20.27 7.27 16.89
CA ALA A 709 20.22 8.50 17.68
C ALA A 709 20.71 8.34 19.13
N THR A 710 21.27 7.19 19.55
CA THR A 710 21.81 7.02 20.92
C THR A 710 23.02 7.89 21.23
N GLY A 711 23.70 8.41 20.21
CA GLY A 711 24.73 9.45 20.33
C GLY A 711 24.20 10.91 20.34
N ASP A 712 22.91 11.12 20.08
CA ASP A 712 22.29 12.43 19.90
C ASP A 712 21.58 12.92 21.19
N PRO A 713 21.53 14.24 21.50
CA PRO A 713 20.80 14.77 22.64
C PRO A 713 19.31 14.37 22.78
N ASP A 714 18.69 13.79 21.77
CA ASP A 714 17.31 13.31 21.85
C ASP A 714 17.13 11.98 22.59
N ILE A 715 18.14 11.11 22.68
CA ILE A 715 18.07 9.92 23.56
C ILE A 715 17.97 10.30 25.05
N ILE A 716 18.32 11.54 25.41
CA ILE A 716 18.39 12.01 26.79
C ILE A 716 17.00 12.07 27.42
N CYS A 717 16.07 12.77 26.77
CA CYS A 717 14.73 13.09 27.31
C CYS A 717 13.64 13.10 26.22
N HIS A 718 13.86 12.38 25.11
CA HIS A 718 13.05 12.35 23.89
C HIS A 718 13.36 13.46 22.86
N ARG A 719 12.78 13.29 21.67
CA ARG A 719 12.94 14.14 20.48
C ARG A 719 12.75 15.64 20.75
N SER A 720 13.72 16.47 20.36
CA SER A 720 13.79 17.91 20.62
C SER A 720 13.51 18.36 22.08
N ALA A 721 13.70 17.48 23.07
CA ALA A 721 13.17 17.73 24.42
C ALA A 721 13.74 18.96 25.13
N THR A 722 12.85 19.69 25.81
CA THR A 722 13.10 20.86 26.65
C THR A 722 12.48 20.67 28.05
N ASN A 723 13.01 21.41 29.01
CA ASN A 723 12.77 21.23 30.44
C ASN A 723 11.29 21.26 30.84
N GLY A 724 10.91 20.38 31.79
CA GLY A 724 9.62 20.52 32.48
C GLY A 724 9.54 21.85 33.25
N GLY A 725 8.36 22.46 33.31
CA GLY A 725 8.16 23.80 33.86
C GLY A 725 7.83 23.85 35.36
N SER A 726 7.71 22.71 36.02
CA SER A 726 7.54 22.59 37.47
C SER A 726 8.24 21.34 38.00
N HIS A 727 8.00 20.95 39.26
CA HIS A 727 8.61 19.77 39.90
C HIS A 727 7.56 19.00 40.72
N ILE A 728 7.75 17.69 40.87
CA ILE A 728 7.03 16.87 41.85
C ILE A 728 7.86 16.82 43.15
N PRO A 729 7.38 17.40 44.27
CA PRO A 729 8.03 17.23 45.56
C PRO A 729 7.83 15.80 46.09
N VAL A 730 8.94 15.15 46.43
CA VAL A 730 8.99 13.78 46.97
C VAL A 730 9.97 13.69 48.14
N ALA A 731 9.85 12.66 48.97
CA ALA A 731 10.86 12.28 49.95
C ALA A 731 11.74 11.13 49.41
N ALA A 732 12.99 11.07 49.85
CA ALA A 732 13.85 9.91 49.58
C ALA A 732 13.29 8.66 50.28
N GLY A 733 12.87 7.67 49.48
CA GLY A 733 12.13 6.50 49.93
C GLY A 733 10.67 6.45 49.47
N ASP A 734 10.13 7.52 48.89
CA ASP A 734 8.80 7.51 48.28
C ASP A 734 8.78 6.65 47.01
N THR A 735 7.65 6.00 46.76
CA THR A 735 7.32 5.34 45.49
C THR A 735 6.43 6.25 44.65
N LEU A 736 6.80 6.42 43.38
CA LEU A 736 6.01 7.11 42.38
C LEU A 736 5.34 6.05 41.48
N THR A 737 4.02 6.15 41.35
CA THR A 737 3.22 5.36 40.42
C THR A 737 3.12 6.13 39.10
N LEU A 738 3.74 5.61 38.04
CA LEU A 738 3.69 6.16 36.69
C LEU A 738 2.59 5.44 35.90
N LYS A 739 1.55 6.16 35.48
CA LYS A 739 0.49 5.63 34.62
C LYS A 739 0.80 5.95 33.17
N TRP A 740 0.97 4.92 32.34
CA TRP A 740 1.07 5.05 30.89
C TRP A 740 -0.31 5.09 30.23
N SER A 741 -0.38 5.74 29.08
CA SER A 741 -1.43 5.49 28.08
C SER A 741 -1.36 4.04 27.59
N PRO A 742 -2.43 3.45 27.01
CA PRO A 742 -2.46 2.05 26.55
C PRO A 742 -1.19 1.60 25.79
N TRP A 743 -0.48 0.60 26.33
CA TRP A 743 0.76 0.08 25.75
C TRP A 743 0.47 -1.15 24.87
N PRO A 744 0.99 -1.24 23.62
CA PRO A 744 0.70 -2.39 22.76
C PRO A 744 1.36 -3.69 23.20
N GLU A 745 0.58 -4.78 23.28
CA GLU A 745 1.02 -6.15 23.64
C GLU A 745 2.20 -6.68 22.80
N SER A 746 2.33 -6.22 21.55
CA SER A 746 3.43 -6.58 20.68
C SER A 746 4.77 -5.91 21.06
N HIS A 747 4.74 -4.83 21.84
CA HIS A 747 5.91 -3.99 22.14
C HIS A 747 6.61 -4.42 23.44
N LYS A 748 6.98 -5.70 23.44
CA LYS A 748 7.76 -6.38 24.48
C LYS A 748 9.18 -5.84 24.60
N GLY A 749 9.69 -5.79 25.83
CA GLY A 749 11.06 -5.37 26.15
C GLY A 749 11.21 -4.88 27.61
N PRO A 750 12.38 -4.38 28.00
CA PRO A 750 12.66 -3.91 29.36
C PRO A 750 12.01 -2.57 29.70
N ILE A 751 11.92 -2.32 31.01
CA ILE A 751 11.61 -1.01 31.60
C ILE A 751 12.76 -0.63 32.54
N ILE A 752 13.22 0.63 32.44
CA ILE A 752 14.44 1.12 33.11
C ILE A 752 14.23 2.53 33.64
N ASP A 753 14.64 2.77 34.89
CA ASP A 753 14.57 4.08 35.55
C ASP A 753 15.94 4.63 35.92
N TYR A 754 16.14 5.92 35.68
CA TYR A 754 17.37 6.64 36.00
C TYR A 754 17.09 7.94 36.75
N LEU A 755 18.00 8.34 37.64
CA LEU A 755 18.06 9.69 38.19
C LEU A 755 19.31 10.44 37.71
N ALA A 756 19.18 11.73 37.46
CA ALA A 756 20.29 12.67 37.28
C ALA A 756 20.06 13.91 38.14
N ASN A 757 21.06 14.33 38.93
CA ASN A 757 20.98 15.56 39.73
C ASN A 757 21.15 16.78 38.80
N CYS A 758 20.27 17.78 38.93
CA CYS A 758 20.27 18.97 38.08
C CYS A 758 21.38 19.99 38.44
N ASN A 759 22.01 19.83 39.61
CA ASN A 759 23.03 20.72 40.20
C ASN A 759 22.56 22.19 40.31
N GLY A 760 21.24 22.37 40.44
CA GLY A 760 20.51 23.61 40.25
C GLY A 760 19.07 23.30 39.86
N ASP A 761 18.37 24.29 39.32
CA ASP A 761 16.95 24.18 38.96
C ASP A 761 16.74 23.36 37.67
N CYS A 762 16.02 22.24 37.79
CA CYS A 762 15.69 21.37 36.64
C CYS A 762 14.83 22.02 35.55
N THR A 763 14.14 23.13 35.82
CA THR A 763 13.42 23.92 34.79
C THR A 763 14.37 24.65 33.84
N THR A 764 15.67 24.73 34.16
CA THR A 764 16.68 25.47 33.38
C THR A 764 17.98 24.67 33.10
N VAL A 765 18.07 23.42 33.54
CA VAL A 765 19.28 22.59 33.38
C VAL A 765 19.53 22.17 31.93
N ASP A 766 20.77 22.28 31.47
CA ASP A 766 21.21 21.74 30.17
C ASP A 766 21.10 20.20 30.18
N LYS A 767 20.24 19.63 29.33
CA LYS A 767 20.04 18.17 29.23
C LYS A 767 21.34 17.42 28.93
N THR A 768 22.28 18.01 28.20
CA THR A 768 23.57 17.40 27.85
C THR A 768 24.56 17.38 29.02
N ALA A 769 24.33 18.19 30.05
CA ALA A 769 25.11 18.18 31.29
C ALA A 769 24.64 17.12 32.30
N LEU A 770 23.42 16.60 32.18
CA LEU A 770 22.85 15.59 33.08
C LEU A 770 23.66 14.28 33.08
N ARG A 771 23.84 13.69 34.27
CA ARG A 771 24.57 12.43 34.46
C ARG A 771 23.69 11.41 35.17
N PHE A 772 23.20 10.45 34.39
CA PHE A 772 22.18 9.47 34.78
C PHE A 772 22.79 8.26 35.47
N PHE A 773 22.29 7.89 36.64
CA PHE A 773 22.55 6.62 37.29
C PHE A 773 21.24 5.81 37.39
N LYS A 774 21.31 4.53 37.06
CA LYS A 774 20.17 3.61 37.01
C LYS A 774 19.68 3.30 38.43
N ILE A 775 18.38 3.44 38.71
CA ILE A 775 17.76 3.20 40.02
C ILE A 775 16.77 2.03 40.05
N ALA A 776 16.20 1.65 38.91
CA ALA A 776 15.45 0.40 38.72
C ALA A 776 15.68 -0.16 37.32
N GLU A 777 15.53 -1.48 37.17
CA GLU A 777 15.52 -2.17 35.88
C GLU A 777 14.73 -3.47 35.98
N GLN A 778 14.01 -3.81 34.91
CA GLN A 778 13.39 -5.11 34.71
C GLN A 778 13.42 -5.45 33.22
N GLY A 779 13.67 -6.71 32.87
CA GLY A 779 13.86 -7.17 31.50
C GLY A 779 12.93 -8.33 31.14
N LEU A 780 13.49 -9.36 30.51
CA LEU A 780 12.83 -10.66 30.37
C LEU A 780 12.68 -11.32 31.75
N LEU A 781 11.46 -11.72 32.09
CA LEU A 781 11.10 -12.34 33.38
C LEU A 781 10.90 -13.85 33.26
N ASP A 782 10.26 -14.29 32.18
CA ASP A 782 10.13 -15.70 31.83
C ASP A 782 10.35 -15.91 30.33
N ALA A 783 11.47 -16.55 30.00
CA ALA A 783 11.82 -16.92 28.64
C ALA A 783 10.86 -17.95 28.02
N ALA A 784 10.28 -18.86 28.81
CA ALA A 784 9.42 -19.93 28.31
C ALA A 784 8.07 -19.42 27.79
N ASN A 785 7.59 -18.29 28.35
CA ASN A 785 6.35 -17.63 27.95
C ASN A 785 6.58 -16.28 27.23
N SER A 786 7.85 -15.89 27.01
CA SER A 786 8.26 -14.55 26.53
C SER A 786 7.55 -13.41 27.29
N ASN A 787 7.64 -13.46 28.63
CA ASN A 787 7.08 -12.47 29.53
C ASN A 787 8.14 -11.42 29.92
N TRP A 788 7.86 -10.15 29.69
CA TRP A 788 8.76 -9.01 29.87
C TRP A 788 8.18 -7.97 30.84
N ALA A 789 9.01 -7.02 31.27
CA ALA A 789 8.58 -5.87 32.06
C ALA A 789 7.43 -5.07 31.40
N ALA A 790 7.44 -4.94 30.06
CA ALA A 790 6.33 -4.34 29.31
C ALA A 790 5.01 -5.14 29.35
N ASP A 791 5.06 -6.46 29.60
CA ASP A 791 3.86 -7.28 29.78
C ASP A 791 3.28 -7.13 31.19
N GLU A 792 4.13 -7.10 32.22
CA GLU A 792 3.72 -6.81 33.60
C GLU A 792 3.13 -5.39 33.74
N LEU A 793 3.66 -4.41 33.00
CA LEU A 793 3.09 -3.07 32.87
C LEU A 793 1.63 -3.13 32.39
N ILE A 794 1.35 -3.88 31.32
CA ILE A 794 -0.01 -4.07 30.79
C ILE A 794 -0.88 -4.81 31.82
N ALA A 795 -0.39 -5.89 32.40
CA ALA A 795 -1.10 -6.69 33.40
C ALA A 795 -1.46 -5.89 34.68
N ALA A 796 -0.65 -4.89 35.04
CA ALA A 796 -0.91 -3.96 36.14
C ALA A 796 -1.93 -2.85 35.79
N GLY A 797 -2.47 -2.81 34.56
CA GLY A 797 -3.32 -1.73 34.06
C GLY A 797 -2.51 -0.49 33.67
N GLU A 798 -1.46 -0.70 32.88
CA GLU A 798 -0.47 0.28 32.41
C GLU A 798 0.18 1.11 33.53
N ILE A 799 0.44 0.47 34.67
CA ILE A 799 1.04 1.09 35.86
C ILE A 799 2.44 0.56 36.12
N TRP A 800 3.40 1.47 36.29
CA TRP A 800 4.75 1.19 36.77
C TRP A 800 5.00 1.85 38.13
N GLU A 801 5.79 1.23 39.00
CA GLU A 801 6.18 1.79 40.30
C GLU A 801 7.70 1.94 40.43
N VAL A 802 8.16 3.17 40.68
CA VAL A 802 9.58 3.50 40.86
C VAL A 802 9.82 4.15 42.22
N THR A 803 10.71 3.56 43.02
CA THR A 803 11.03 4.04 44.38
C THR A 803 12.32 4.83 44.42
N ILE A 804 12.28 6.04 45.01
CA ILE A 804 13.45 6.91 45.17
C ILE A 804 14.43 6.30 46.20
N PRO A 805 15.74 6.19 45.91
CA PRO A 805 16.70 5.60 46.84
C PRO A 805 16.78 6.37 48.18
N THR A 806 16.60 5.66 49.30
CA THR A 806 16.55 6.25 50.66
C THR A 806 17.86 6.90 51.13
N ASP A 807 18.99 6.62 50.49
CA ASP A 807 20.30 7.22 50.84
C ASP A 807 20.73 8.39 49.94
N ILE A 808 19.92 8.75 48.93
CA ILE A 808 20.21 9.85 48.00
C ILE A 808 20.26 11.19 48.74
N ALA A 809 21.10 12.11 48.28
CA ALA A 809 21.10 13.49 48.75
C ALA A 809 19.83 14.24 48.30
N ALA A 810 19.34 15.16 49.12
CA ALA A 810 18.27 16.07 48.76
C ALA A 810 18.67 17.07 47.66
N GLY A 811 17.68 17.56 46.90
CA GLY A 811 17.79 18.55 45.83
C GLY A 811 16.96 18.20 44.60
N SER A 812 17.15 18.96 43.53
CA SER A 812 16.40 18.80 42.27
C SER A 812 17.03 17.73 41.35
N TYR A 813 16.20 16.82 40.84
CA TYR A 813 16.62 15.71 39.96
C TYR A 813 15.69 15.57 38.75
N VAL A 814 16.23 15.10 37.62
CA VAL A 814 15.43 14.51 36.54
C VAL A 814 15.33 13.00 36.78
N LEU A 815 14.10 12.50 36.89
CA LEU A 815 13.77 11.09 36.67
C LEU A 815 13.63 10.87 35.15
N ARG A 816 14.43 9.98 34.59
CA ARG A 816 14.29 9.48 33.21
C ARG A 816 13.79 8.05 33.29
N HIS A 817 12.49 7.89 33.05
CA HIS A 817 11.81 6.60 32.92
C HIS A 817 11.82 6.18 31.44
N GLU A 818 11.95 4.90 31.13
CA GLU A 818 12.04 4.42 29.74
C GLU A 818 11.53 2.99 29.57
N ILE A 819 10.76 2.76 28.51
CA ILE A 819 10.54 1.43 27.92
C ILE A 819 11.44 1.32 26.68
N ILE A 820 12.02 0.14 26.44
CA ILE A 820 12.67 -0.18 25.16
C ILE A 820 11.86 -1.28 24.49
N ALA A 821 11.26 -1.04 23.33
CA ALA A 821 10.55 -2.10 22.60
C ALA A 821 11.52 -2.83 21.65
N LEU A 822 11.46 -4.17 21.67
CA LEU A 822 12.44 -5.06 21.04
C LEU A 822 11.85 -6.03 20.01
N HIS A 823 10.56 -5.89 19.67
CA HIS A 823 9.89 -6.72 18.66
C HIS A 823 10.58 -6.67 17.27
N SER A 824 11.22 -5.54 16.93
CA SER A 824 12.06 -5.39 15.74
C SER A 824 13.56 -5.37 16.08
N GLY A 825 13.94 -5.50 17.36
CA GLY A 825 15.30 -5.36 17.89
C GLY A 825 16.30 -6.40 17.37
N GLY A 826 15.84 -7.49 16.77
CA GLY A 826 16.71 -8.46 16.08
C GLY A 826 17.37 -7.92 14.80
N GLN A 827 16.99 -6.72 14.34
CA GLN A 827 17.57 -6.05 13.18
C GLN A 827 18.39 -4.82 13.60
N PRO A 828 19.46 -4.44 12.84
CA PRO A 828 20.15 -3.17 13.03
C PRO A 828 19.19 -1.98 13.01
N ASN A 829 19.36 -1.06 13.95
CA ASN A 829 18.45 0.08 14.18
C ASN A 829 16.97 -0.29 14.50
N GLY A 830 16.68 -1.56 14.82
CA GLY A 830 15.30 -2.05 14.99
C GLY A 830 14.71 -2.01 16.41
N ALA A 831 15.51 -1.72 17.44
CA ALA A 831 14.98 -1.42 18.77
C ALA A 831 14.38 -0.01 18.83
N GLN A 832 13.56 0.27 19.83
CA GLN A 832 12.83 1.53 19.95
C GLN A 832 12.87 2.05 21.39
N PHE A 833 13.44 3.23 21.61
CA PHE A 833 13.57 3.84 22.94
C PHE A 833 12.46 4.84 23.21
N TYR A 834 11.82 4.74 24.38
CA TYR A 834 10.74 5.64 24.81
C TYR A 834 11.09 6.39 26.11
N PRO A 835 12.16 7.22 26.14
CA PRO A 835 12.53 7.99 27.31
C PRO A 835 11.50 9.08 27.64
N GLN A 836 11.15 9.20 28.92
CA GLN A 836 10.25 10.21 29.49
C GLN A 836 10.95 10.87 30.68
N CYS A 837 11.21 12.17 30.60
CA CYS A 837 11.86 12.92 31.67
C CYS A 837 10.86 13.71 32.53
N ILE A 838 11.01 13.59 33.85
CA ILE A 838 10.12 14.18 34.86
C ILE A 838 10.99 14.90 35.91
N ASN A 839 10.69 16.15 36.20
CA ASN A 839 11.35 16.93 37.24
C ASN A 839 10.84 16.53 38.64
N LEU A 840 11.78 16.14 39.51
CA LEU A 840 11.54 15.87 40.92
C LEU A 840 12.28 16.88 41.80
N GLU A 841 11.69 17.20 42.96
CA GLU A 841 12.36 17.90 44.05
C GLU A 841 12.43 16.95 45.25
N ILE A 842 13.61 16.36 45.48
CA ILE A 842 13.81 15.28 46.45
C ILE A 842 14.20 15.85 47.80
N SER A 843 13.45 15.49 48.84
CA SER A 843 13.65 15.94 50.22
C SER A 843 14.06 14.81 51.17
N GLY A 844 14.75 15.16 52.26
CA GLY A 844 15.26 14.19 53.23
C GLY A 844 16.43 13.36 52.69
N GLY A 845 16.42 12.05 52.98
CA GLY A 845 17.42 11.10 52.47
C GLY A 845 18.75 11.10 53.23
N GLY A 846 19.83 10.85 52.49
CA GLY A 846 21.19 10.72 53.00
C GLY A 846 22.16 11.72 52.35
N SER A 847 23.35 11.24 52.01
CA SER A 847 24.40 12.04 51.36
C SER A 847 24.98 11.37 50.11
N ALA A 848 24.30 10.36 49.56
CA ALA A 848 24.76 9.71 48.34
C ALA A 848 24.56 10.63 47.13
N SER A 849 25.68 10.97 46.48
CA SER A 849 25.72 11.43 45.09
C SER A 849 26.39 10.34 44.25
N PRO A 850 25.62 9.52 43.50
CA PRO A 850 26.17 8.50 42.62
C PRO A 850 26.76 9.10 41.34
N SER A 851 27.83 8.50 40.83
CA SER A 851 28.40 8.86 39.53
C SER A 851 27.52 8.33 38.39
N GLY A 852 26.89 9.23 37.63
CA GLY A 852 26.10 8.88 36.45
C GLY A 852 26.87 9.01 35.13
N VAL A 853 26.24 8.54 34.05
CA VAL A 853 26.73 8.57 32.66
C VAL A 853 25.98 9.64 31.86
N ALA A 854 26.60 10.23 30.83
CA ALA A 854 25.89 11.14 29.93
C ALA A 854 24.76 10.40 29.19
N GLY A 855 23.62 11.06 28.93
CA GLY A 855 22.48 10.42 28.25
C GLY A 855 22.85 9.86 26.87
N THR A 856 23.63 10.62 26.10
CA THR A 856 24.23 10.25 24.80
C THR A 856 25.38 9.21 24.90
N SER A 857 25.43 8.48 26.02
CA SER A 857 26.40 7.42 26.29
C SER A 857 25.79 6.36 27.22
N LEU A 858 24.46 6.35 27.37
CA LEU A 858 23.74 5.26 28.03
C LEU A 858 23.78 3.99 27.18
N TYR A 859 23.65 4.11 25.86
CA TYR A 859 23.48 3.00 24.93
C TYR A 859 24.35 3.16 23.68
N THR A 860 24.62 2.05 23.00
CA THR A 860 25.09 2.03 21.60
C THR A 860 24.16 1.19 20.72
N GLU A 861 24.12 1.47 19.41
CA GLU A 861 23.41 0.65 18.41
C GLU A 861 23.73 -0.85 18.49
N THR A 862 24.95 -1.18 18.93
CA THR A 862 25.51 -2.52 18.98
C THR A 862 25.53 -3.15 20.37
N ASP A 863 24.89 -2.51 21.36
CA ASP A 863 24.78 -3.09 22.70
C ASP A 863 23.99 -4.41 22.63
N PRO A 864 24.41 -5.48 23.33
CA PRO A 864 23.73 -6.78 23.28
C PRO A 864 22.27 -6.78 23.73
N GLY A 865 21.80 -5.73 24.42
CA GLY A 865 20.40 -5.53 24.79
C GLY A 865 19.60 -4.66 23.80
N VAL A 866 20.26 -4.03 22.83
CA VAL A 866 19.66 -3.12 21.85
C VAL A 866 19.54 -3.83 20.51
N LEU A 867 20.63 -4.42 20.00
CA LEU A 867 20.59 -5.35 18.87
C LEU A 867 20.31 -6.76 19.41
N PHE A 868 19.04 -7.05 19.71
CA PHE A 868 18.60 -8.26 20.41
C PHE A 868 17.33 -8.88 19.81
N ASN A 869 17.41 -10.16 19.42
CA ASN A 869 16.27 -10.92 18.90
C ASN A 869 15.45 -11.57 20.04
N ILE A 870 14.28 -11.00 20.35
CA ILE A 870 13.40 -11.53 21.40
C ILE A 870 12.80 -12.90 21.08
N TYR A 871 12.67 -13.28 19.80
CA TYR A 871 12.03 -14.52 19.38
C TYR A 871 12.89 -15.77 19.62
N THR A 872 14.15 -15.58 20.02
CA THR A 872 15.11 -16.65 20.39
C THR A 872 15.68 -16.45 21.80
N ALA A 873 15.04 -15.64 22.64
CA ALA A 873 15.60 -15.20 23.91
C ALA A 873 15.48 -16.26 25.03
N THR A 874 16.61 -16.62 25.65
CA THR A 874 16.68 -17.43 26.88
C THR A 874 17.11 -16.61 28.10
N GLU A 875 17.86 -15.54 27.88
CA GLU A 875 18.26 -14.52 28.85
C GLU A 875 18.32 -13.16 28.14
N TYR A 876 18.23 -12.05 28.87
CA TYR A 876 18.28 -10.70 28.29
C TYR A 876 19.29 -9.79 29.02
N PRO A 877 20.33 -9.27 28.34
CA PRO A 877 21.28 -8.35 28.91
C PRO A 877 20.75 -6.91 28.89
N ILE A 878 20.14 -6.45 30.01
CA ILE A 878 19.59 -5.10 30.12
C ILE A 878 20.68 -4.04 29.85
N PRO A 879 20.49 -3.11 28.90
CA PRO A 879 21.53 -2.18 28.46
C PRO A 879 21.77 -1.04 29.47
N GLY A 880 22.84 -0.27 29.23
CA GLY A 880 23.22 0.87 30.07
C GLY A 880 23.93 0.54 31.39
N PRO A 881 24.22 1.56 32.21
CA PRO A 881 25.09 1.42 33.38
C PRO A 881 24.49 0.50 34.46
N PRO A 882 25.32 -0.13 35.31
CA PRO A 882 24.85 -1.02 36.38
C PRO A 882 23.94 -0.32 37.42
N LEU A 883 22.94 -1.05 37.89
CA LEU A 883 21.98 -0.60 38.91
C LEU A 883 22.62 -0.05 40.18
N TYR A 884 22.16 1.12 40.64
CA TYR A 884 22.59 1.73 41.88
C TYR A 884 22.22 0.87 43.11
N ASN A 885 23.21 0.58 43.95
CA ASN A 885 23.09 -0.38 45.06
C ASN A 885 23.35 0.31 46.42
N ALA A 886 22.36 1.04 46.95
CA ALA A 886 22.44 1.71 48.26
C ALA A 886 22.95 0.77 49.39
N ALA A 887 22.43 -0.47 49.44
CA ALA A 887 22.79 -1.47 50.43
C ALA A 887 24.30 -1.87 50.45
N LYS A 888 25.05 -1.67 49.35
CA LYS A 888 26.50 -1.96 49.31
C LYS A 888 27.34 -0.91 50.04
N LYS A 889 26.89 0.34 50.18
CA LYS A 889 27.62 1.39 50.92
C LYS A 889 27.48 1.25 52.43
N ALA A 890 26.28 0.98 52.94
CA ALA A 890 26.03 0.79 54.37
C ALA A 890 26.92 -0.30 55.00
N ARG A 891 27.15 -1.41 54.28
CA ARG A 891 28.04 -2.51 54.73
C ARG A 891 29.54 -2.16 54.73
N ARG A 892 29.98 -1.06 54.10
CA ARG A 892 31.37 -0.56 54.23
C ARG A 892 31.57 0.24 55.51
N HIS A 893 30.77 1.28 55.76
CA HIS A 893 30.87 2.05 57.00
C HIS A 893 30.68 1.18 58.26
N ALA A 894 29.80 0.18 58.23
CA ALA A 894 29.63 -0.76 59.34
C ALA A 894 30.86 -1.65 59.64
N LYS A 895 31.85 -1.73 58.72
CA LYS A 895 33.16 -2.34 58.96
C LYS A 895 34.18 -1.34 59.48
N ASP A 896 34.26 -0.16 58.87
CA ASP A 896 35.27 0.84 59.22
C ASP A 896 35.05 1.41 60.64
N VAL A 897 33.79 1.57 61.08
CA VAL A 897 33.42 1.99 62.45
C VAL A 897 33.71 0.92 63.52
N ARG A 898 34.19 -0.28 63.14
CA ARG A 898 34.72 -1.29 64.09
C ARG A 898 36.26 -1.32 64.16
N ALA A 899 36.94 -0.30 63.62
CA ALA A 899 38.40 -0.23 63.54
C ALA A 899 39.00 1.07 64.15
N CYS A 900 38.30 1.68 65.11
CA CYS A 900 38.75 2.79 65.96
C CYS A 900 38.29 2.56 67.41
#